data_AF-A0A2S4RU43-F1
#
_entry.id   AF-A0A2S4RU43-F1
#
_cell.length_a   1.000
_cell.length_b   1.000
_cell.length_c   1.000
_cell.angle_alpha   90.00
_cell.angle_beta   90.00
_cell.angle_gamma   90.00
#
_symmetry.space_group_name_H-M   'P 1'
#
loop_
_entity.id
_entity.type
_entity.pdbx_description
1 polymer ?
#
loop_
_entity_poly.entity_id
_entity_poly.type
_entity_poly.pdbx_seq_one_letter_code
_entity_poly.pdbx_strand_id
1 'polypeptide(L)'
;MNSNSEPIRELECKFDDNGHPSWHSFPSHKNCQIRGGCDLPPHLPGVILLVHGVNSTGEWFSIAEDKLCEGLNKRLGLNGTDYELEANKYLSDDKINSEPLVSRYLPEVDKNRSPVIRFYWGYSSPKGNEDKYVIPLANRKGVDYHQLKMQGVSHENIIAKGPFFWGGGPFQNGTNNLHSLWSEKGFKESVAGIKIQWFNEDKDRLLTNAPPRKYYAHAAKRLADLVDSIRKKYPKDTVTIVSHSQGTMVAMAAVAIAEQAPDALFVLNSPYALDHNDLNGASLPADECISPEGRQNTLSAIIDKVASRKNHLSSLGYEGLCVGQTADKKNWRPDVTLADENGTSLTERDNHGRTYIYFCPHDRVMGSRPLRSIGWQGLPNDSQGHPHPLLKKHQGNLFQRMLARSTPCGEAPNPVTPFAKLLDGKPFWDDKGDQYQSSSFTYPDPPEWQTVFINAEKVPEPLSAATLANFDGSRVGAEHDASQKDGWGEINPKNNQKKDNTYDNYINLYPNQDIVIGFKNLGTQSEPRLVPVTRKETFEEKDARLRTYVSQPTDHSTLPMRADFMSQVVAYDLPIGYCDATWDKEFMADLRRKADWVQGEDPYLFSGIPDKVPEPDLISRDTVVDEFNTEQRKLPAYRVVNKA
;
A
#
# COMPACT_ATOMS: atom_id res chain seq x y z
N MET A 1 7.57 9.11 54.79
CA MET A 1 7.55 9.90 53.54
C MET A 1 6.90 11.23 53.88
N ASN A 2 7.66 12.33 53.89
CA ASN A 2 7.07 13.67 54.04
C ASN A 2 6.41 14.03 52.71
N SER A 3 5.09 13.95 52.64
CA SER A 3 4.30 14.54 51.57
C SER A 3 4.19 16.06 51.81
N ASN A 4 5.28 16.79 51.64
CA ASN A 4 5.18 18.25 51.56
C ASN A 4 4.57 18.57 50.19
N SER A 5 3.26 18.79 50.16
CA SER A 5 2.57 19.35 49.00
C SER A 5 3.05 20.79 48.82
N GLU A 6 3.96 21.02 47.87
CA GLU A 6 4.34 22.37 47.48
C GLU A 6 3.17 23.01 46.69
N PRO A 7 2.76 24.26 46.99
CA PRO A 7 1.68 24.91 46.26
C PRO A 7 2.08 25.14 44.79
N ILE A 8 1.15 24.85 43.88
CA ILE A 8 1.31 25.05 42.43
C ILE A 8 0.38 26.17 41.98
N ARG A 9 0.89 27.04 41.11
CA ARG A 9 0.10 28.00 40.33
C ARG A 9 0.01 27.49 38.91
N GLU A 10 -1.17 27.13 38.47
CA GLU A 10 -1.42 26.78 37.06
C GLU A 10 -1.12 28.00 36.18
N LEU A 11 -0.27 27.78 35.17
CA LEU A 11 0.09 28.79 34.19
C LEU A 11 -0.76 28.61 32.93
N GLU A 12 -1.22 29.72 32.38
CA GLU A 12 -1.91 29.73 31.08
C GLU A 12 -0.94 29.29 29.97
N CYS A 13 -1.34 28.30 29.18
CA CYS A 13 -0.64 27.88 27.98
C CYS A 13 -0.97 28.86 26.83
N LYS A 14 0.06 29.43 26.21
CA LYS A 14 -0.07 30.30 25.03
C LYS A 14 0.71 29.71 23.86
N PHE A 15 0.12 29.78 22.68
CA PHE A 15 0.75 29.35 21.44
C PHE A 15 1.30 30.55 20.68
N ASP A 16 2.51 30.41 20.12
CA ASP A 16 2.99 31.34 19.11
C ASP A 16 2.30 31.09 17.75
N ASP A 17 2.59 31.94 16.76
CA ASP A 17 1.99 31.82 15.42
C ASP A 17 2.31 30.46 14.77
N ASN A 18 3.44 29.83 15.12
CA ASN A 18 3.86 28.53 14.61
C ASN A 18 3.32 27.35 15.45
N GLY A 19 2.55 27.60 16.50
CA GLY A 19 1.93 26.57 17.33
C GLY A 19 2.78 26.05 18.48
N HIS A 20 3.92 26.66 18.79
CA HIS A 20 4.73 26.22 19.92
C HIS A 20 4.09 26.67 21.24
N PRO A 21 3.89 25.77 22.22
CA PRO A 21 3.33 26.12 23.51
C PRO A 21 4.37 26.83 24.39
N SER A 22 3.92 27.83 25.14
CA SER A 22 4.72 28.59 26.10
C SER A 22 3.91 28.94 27.35
N TRP A 23 4.59 29.02 28.49
CA TRP A 23 3.98 29.38 29.77
C TRP A 23 4.77 30.52 30.41
N HIS A 24 4.07 31.50 30.96
CA HIS A 24 4.69 32.66 31.60
C HIS A 24 4.35 32.65 33.09
N SER A 25 5.37 32.48 33.93
CA SER A 25 5.23 32.61 35.39
C SER A 25 5.61 34.01 35.88
N PHE A 26 5.32 34.29 37.14
CA PHE A 26 5.76 35.52 37.82
C PHE A 26 6.34 35.20 39.21
N PRO A 27 7.33 35.98 39.68
CA PRO A 27 8.02 35.69 40.93
C PRO A 27 7.08 35.61 42.14
N SER A 28 7.31 34.66 43.04
CA SER A 28 6.73 34.65 44.37
C SER A 28 7.70 35.25 45.39
N HIS A 29 7.16 35.73 46.52
CA HIS A 29 7.98 36.21 47.62
C HIS A 29 8.86 35.07 48.17
N LYS A 30 10.11 35.34 48.57
CA LYS A 30 11.10 34.35 49.02
C LYS A 30 10.63 33.39 50.14
N ASN A 31 9.64 33.82 50.93
CA ASN A 31 9.05 33.02 52.01
C ASN A 31 7.90 32.10 51.55
N CYS A 32 7.56 32.11 50.26
CA CYS A 32 6.48 31.32 49.68
C CYS A 32 6.99 30.58 48.43
N GLN A 33 7.26 29.28 48.60
CA GLN A 33 7.70 28.40 47.51
C GLN A 33 6.47 27.96 46.70
N ILE A 34 6.13 28.70 45.65
CA ILE A 34 5.08 28.34 44.70
C ILE A 34 5.74 27.95 43.38
N ARG A 35 5.45 26.77 42.85
CA ARG A 35 5.89 26.38 41.50
C ARG A 35 4.87 26.80 40.45
N GLY A 36 5.34 27.08 39.24
CA GLY A 36 4.47 27.17 38.06
C GLY A 36 4.14 25.76 37.57
N GLY A 37 2.85 25.44 37.46
CA GLY A 37 2.37 24.24 36.80
C GLY A 37 2.15 24.53 35.32
N CYS A 38 2.71 23.69 34.46
CA CYS A 38 2.58 23.81 33.01
C CYS A 38 1.87 22.55 32.49
N ASP A 39 0.60 22.69 32.12
CA ASP A 39 -0.13 21.59 31.48
C ASP A 39 0.21 21.55 29.99
N LEU A 40 0.82 20.44 29.56
CA LEU A 40 1.15 20.22 28.17
C LEU A 40 -0.13 20.03 27.34
N PRO A 41 -0.26 20.69 26.18
CA PRO A 41 -1.34 20.37 25.26
C PRO A 41 -1.25 18.91 24.82
N PRO A 42 -2.36 18.26 24.43
CA PRO A 42 -2.30 16.89 23.93
C PRO A 42 -1.48 16.79 22.64
N HIS A 43 -0.64 15.76 22.54
CA HIS A 43 0.02 15.36 21.32
C HIS A 43 -0.97 14.64 20.39
N LEU A 44 -0.66 14.64 19.10
CA LEU A 44 -1.16 13.58 18.22
C LEU A 44 -0.56 12.22 18.65
N PRO A 45 -1.21 11.09 18.33
CA PRO A 45 -0.71 9.77 18.73
C PRO A 45 0.63 9.35 18.08
N GLY A 46 1.13 10.14 17.14
CA GLY A 46 2.31 9.89 16.31
C GLY A 46 2.07 10.44 14.91
N VAL A 47 3.08 10.35 14.04
CA VAL A 47 2.97 10.66 12.61
C VAL A 47 2.75 9.36 11.83
N ILE A 48 1.65 9.30 11.07
CA ILE A 48 1.27 8.14 10.26
C ILE A 48 1.46 8.49 8.78
N LEU A 49 2.40 7.82 8.11
CA LEU A 49 2.67 7.98 6.69
C LEU A 49 1.86 6.95 5.89
N LEU A 50 0.85 7.40 5.14
CA LEU A 50 0.10 6.53 4.21
C LEU A 50 0.79 6.48 2.85
N VAL A 51 1.05 5.29 2.33
CA VAL A 51 1.78 5.06 1.06
C VAL A 51 0.94 4.24 0.09
N HIS A 52 0.55 4.83 -1.03
CA HIS A 52 -0.31 4.18 -2.02
C HIS A 52 0.45 3.24 -2.98
N GLY A 53 -0.30 2.47 -3.77
CA GLY A 53 0.20 1.40 -4.64
C GLY A 53 0.73 1.84 -6.01
N VAL A 54 0.88 0.86 -6.91
CA VAL A 54 1.14 1.12 -8.34
C VAL A 54 -0.18 1.43 -9.03
N ASN A 55 -0.15 2.20 -10.12
CA ASN A 55 -1.36 2.57 -10.86
C ASN A 55 -2.46 3.16 -9.97
N SER A 56 -2.04 3.89 -8.93
CA SER A 56 -2.90 4.46 -7.90
C SER A 56 -2.56 5.94 -7.74
N THR A 57 -3.57 6.72 -7.42
CA THR A 57 -3.43 8.14 -7.11
C THR A 57 -3.77 8.43 -5.66
N GLY A 58 -3.81 7.39 -4.81
CA GLY A 58 -4.14 7.48 -3.40
C GLY A 58 -5.64 7.52 -3.12
N GLU A 59 -6.45 6.88 -3.96
CA GLU A 59 -7.92 6.86 -3.88
C GLU A 59 -8.45 6.35 -2.53
N TRP A 60 -7.69 5.49 -1.84
CA TRP A 60 -8.07 4.96 -0.53
C TRP A 60 -7.68 5.85 0.65
N PHE A 61 -6.85 6.88 0.45
CA PHE A 61 -6.30 7.67 1.57
C PHE A 61 -7.39 8.38 2.37
N SER A 62 -8.40 8.96 1.71
CA SER A 62 -9.44 9.70 2.42
C SER A 62 -10.25 8.81 3.37
N ILE A 63 -10.66 7.62 2.92
CA ILE A 63 -11.44 6.70 3.76
C ILE A 63 -10.58 6.09 4.86
N ALA A 64 -9.33 5.72 4.56
CA ALA A 64 -8.42 5.18 5.57
C ALA A 64 -8.11 6.22 6.65
N GLU A 65 -7.81 7.47 6.27
CA GLU A 65 -7.52 8.53 7.22
C GLU A 65 -8.72 8.85 8.12
N ASP A 66 -9.92 8.98 7.54
CA ASP A 66 -11.17 9.17 8.28
C ASP A 66 -11.39 8.08 9.33
N LYS A 67 -11.23 6.82 8.92
CA LYS A 67 -11.51 5.67 9.77
C LYS A 67 -10.41 5.38 10.78
N LEU A 68 -9.17 5.74 10.47
CA LEU A 68 -8.09 5.74 11.46
C LEU A 68 -8.33 6.80 12.54
N CYS A 69 -8.74 8.03 12.19
CA CYS A 69 -9.11 9.05 13.16
C CYS A 69 -10.27 8.57 14.05
N GLU A 70 -11.33 8.01 13.46
CA GLU A 70 -12.47 7.43 14.20
C GLU A 70 -12.03 6.36 15.21
N GLY A 71 -11.23 5.38 14.76
CA GLY A 71 -10.72 4.31 15.62
C GLY A 71 -9.78 4.81 16.71
N LEU A 72 -8.90 5.75 16.40
CA LEU A 72 -7.97 6.36 17.36
C LEU A 72 -8.72 7.21 18.39
N ASN A 73 -9.76 7.96 18.00
CA ASN A 73 -10.57 8.72 18.95
C ASN A 73 -11.27 7.81 19.95
N LYS A 74 -11.76 6.65 19.49
CA LYS A 74 -12.30 5.61 20.36
C LYS A 74 -11.24 5.04 21.29
N ARG A 75 -10.09 4.62 20.75
CA ARG A 75 -8.97 4.03 21.50
C ARG A 75 -8.41 4.96 22.58
N LEU A 76 -8.34 6.26 22.29
CA LEU A 76 -7.70 7.29 23.11
C LEU A 76 -8.71 8.11 23.95
N GLY A 77 -10.01 7.78 23.89
CA GLY A 77 -11.04 8.49 24.66
C GLY A 77 -11.21 9.96 24.29
N LEU A 78 -11.05 10.30 23.00
CA LEU A 78 -11.08 11.67 22.47
C LEU A 78 -12.44 12.07 21.86
N ASN A 79 -13.37 11.12 21.65
CA ASN A 79 -14.70 11.40 21.11
C ASN A 79 -15.43 12.48 21.91
N GLY A 80 -15.89 13.54 21.23
CA GLY A 80 -16.64 14.63 21.84
C GLY A 80 -15.81 15.57 22.72
N THR A 81 -14.49 15.52 22.63
CA THR A 81 -13.55 16.44 23.27
C THR A 81 -13.06 17.51 22.29
N ASP A 82 -12.52 18.62 22.79
CA ASP A 82 -11.87 19.65 21.96
C ASP A 82 -10.58 19.16 21.25
N TYR A 83 -10.16 17.92 21.52
CA TYR A 83 -8.95 17.29 21.01
C TYR A 83 -9.25 16.11 20.07
N GLU A 84 -10.49 15.95 19.65
CA GLU A 84 -10.91 14.92 18.71
C GLU A 84 -10.07 14.99 17.41
N LEU A 85 -9.59 13.84 16.96
CA LEU A 85 -8.83 13.71 15.74
C LEU A 85 -9.78 13.80 14.54
N GLU A 86 -9.44 14.64 13.59
CA GLU A 86 -10.23 14.86 12.38
C GLU A 86 -9.36 14.70 11.15
N ALA A 87 -9.81 13.89 10.18
CA ALA A 87 -9.10 13.67 8.93
C ALA A 87 -8.84 14.97 8.17
N ASN A 88 -7.66 15.11 7.57
CA ASN A 88 -7.37 16.22 6.67
C ASN A 88 -8.30 16.19 5.47
N LYS A 89 -8.79 17.36 5.07
CA LYS A 89 -9.57 17.54 3.84
C LYS A 89 -8.69 18.14 2.75
N TYR A 90 -8.45 17.38 1.70
CA TYR A 90 -7.77 17.85 0.51
C TYR A 90 -8.82 18.27 -0.52
N LEU A 91 -8.57 19.34 -1.27
CA LEU A 91 -9.50 19.81 -2.32
C LEU A 91 -9.82 18.75 -3.39
N SER A 92 -8.99 17.71 -3.50
CA SER A 92 -9.16 16.58 -4.41
C SER A 92 -10.08 15.48 -3.91
N ASP A 93 -10.38 15.42 -2.61
CA ASP A 93 -11.01 14.23 -2.00
C ASP A 93 -12.39 13.93 -2.60
N ASP A 94 -13.19 14.96 -2.87
CA ASP A 94 -14.53 14.80 -3.46
C ASP A 94 -14.50 14.42 -4.95
N LYS A 95 -13.36 14.60 -5.62
CA LYS A 95 -13.20 14.40 -7.07
C LYS A 95 -12.48 13.12 -7.44
N ILE A 96 -11.65 12.58 -6.55
CA ILE A 96 -10.74 11.47 -6.89
C ILE A 96 -11.48 10.21 -7.35
N ASN A 97 -12.71 10.00 -6.86
CA ASN A 97 -13.57 8.88 -7.28
C ASN A 97 -14.05 9.01 -8.73
N SER A 98 -14.16 10.22 -9.28
CA SER A 98 -14.58 10.45 -10.67
C SER A 98 -13.43 10.87 -11.59
N GLU A 99 -12.39 11.48 -11.03
CA GLU A 99 -11.24 12.05 -11.74
C GLU A 99 -9.97 11.57 -11.03
N PRO A 100 -9.30 10.49 -11.51
CA PRO A 100 -8.19 9.88 -10.77
C PRO A 100 -7.00 10.83 -10.61
N LEU A 101 -6.78 11.75 -11.55
CA LEU A 101 -5.74 12.76 -11.48
C LEU A 101 -6.34 14.16 -11.43
N VAL A 102 -6.19 14.81 -10.28
CA VAL A 102 -6.61 16.19 -10.04
C VAL A 102 -5.51 16.94 -9.31
N SER A 103 -5.52 18.27 -9.44
CA SER A 103 -4.62 19.13 -8.68
C SER A 103 -4.87 18.91 -7.19
N ARG A 104 -3.83 18.46 -6.48
CA ARG A 104 -3.86 18.33 -5.03
C ARG A 104 -3.40 19.65 -4.41
N TYR A 105 -4.23 20.18 -3.52
CA TYR A 105 -3.84 21.27 -2.64
C TYR A 105 -3.70 20.69 -1.24
N LEU A 106 -2.66 21.12 -0.54
CA LEU A 106 -2.45 20.72 0.83
C LEU A 106 -3.60 21.21 1.72
N PRO A 107 -3.92 20.46 2.79
CA PRO A 107 -4.94 20.87 3.75
C PRO A 107 -4.55 22.20 4.39
N GLU A 108 -5.57 22.97 4.79
CA GLU A 108 -5.36 24.17 5.61
C GLU A 108 -4.66 23.77 6.92
N VAL A 109 -3.61 24.52 7.26
CA VAL A 109 -2.92 24.38 8.54
C VAL A 109 -3.90 24.74 9.66
N ASP A 110 -3.87 24.02 10.78
CA ASP A 110 -4.67 24.23 12.00
C ASP A 110 -6.15 23.86 11.97
N LYS A 111 -6.71 23.47 10.82
CA LYS A 111 -8.14 23.16 10.77
C LYS A 111 -8.48 21.79 11.34
N ASN A 112 -7.67 20.77 10.99
CA ASN A 112 -7.98 19.37 11.24
C ASN A 112 -6.84 18.70 12.02
N ARG A 113 -7.16 18.02 13.11
CA ARG A 113 -6.19 17.33 13.99
C ARG A 113 -5.90 15.90 13.52
N SER A 114 -5.36 15.75 12.32
CA SER A 114 -5.03 14.41 11.78
C SER A 114 -3.55 14.04 11.98
N PRO A 115 -3.26 12.83 12.50
CA PRO A 115 -1.90 12.28 12.57
C PRO A 115 -1.35 11.85 11.21
N VAL A 116 -2.16 11.88 10.14
CA VAL A 116 -1.82 11.31 8.84
C VAL A 116 -1.13 12.31 7.93
N ILE A 117 -0.06 11.85 7.27
CA ILE A 117 0.56 12.46 6.09
C ILE A 117 0.42 11.48 4.93
N ARG A 118 -0.12 11.95 3.80
CA ARG A 118 -0.33 11.16 2.58
C ARG A 118 0.91 11.25 1.70
N PHE A 119 1.59 10.13 1.45
CA PHE A 119 2.80 10.06 0.63
C PHE A 119 2.47 9.64 -0.80
N TYR A 120 2.77 10.52 -1.75
CA TYR A 120 2.55 10.30 -3.17
C TYR A 120 3.88 10.11 -3.93
N TRP A 121 3.87 9.11 -4.80
CA TRP A 121 4.98 8.78 -5.69
C TRP A 121 4.45 8.35 -7.06
N GLY A 122 5.33 8.19 -8.05
CA GLY A 122 4.94 7.74 -9.38
C GLY A 122 6.04 7.86 -10.42
N TYR A 123 5.65 7.67 -11.69
CA TYR A 123 6.53 7.81 -12.85
C TYR A 123 6.31 9.16 -13.52
N SER A 124 7.37 9.94 -13.75
CA SER A 124 7.32 11.12 -14.62
C SER A 124 8.10 10.84 -15.89
N SER A 125 7.51 11.17 -17.05
CA SER A 125 8.19 11.00 -18.32
C SER A 125 9.22 12.10 -18.51
N PRO A 126 10.46 11.79 -18.93
CA PRO A 126 11.36 12.79 -19.45
C PRO A 126 10.73 13.50 -20.64
N LYS A 127 10.96 14.82 -20.73
CA LYS A 127 10.44 15.65 -21.82
C LYS A 127 10.90 15.10 -23.18
N GLY A 128 9.96 14.84 -24.08
CA GLY A 128 10.20 14.27 -25.40
C GLY A 128 10.21 12.74 -25.45
N ASN A 129 10.04 12.07 -24.32
CA ASN A 129 9.97 10.60 -24.22
C ASN A 129 8.57 10.08 -23.86
N GLU A 130 7.54 10.94 -23.91
CA GLU A 130 6.16 10.59 -23.55
C GLU A 130 5.59 9.44 -24.41
N ASP A 131 6.02 9.34 -25.67
CA ASP A 131 5.63 8.25 -26.59
C ASP A 131 6.53 7.00 -26.49
N LYS A 132 7.56 7.00 -25.63
CA LYS A 132 8.53 5.89 -25.52
C LYS A 132 7.88 4.61 -25.00
N TYR A 133 6.86 4.73 -24.15
CA TYR A 133 6.14 3.61 -23.54
C TYR A 133 4.64 3.80 -23.71
N VAL A 134 3.91 2.70 -23.84
CA VAL A 134 2.45 2.70 -23.95
C VAL A 134 1.87 2.60 -22.54
N ILE A 135 1.86 3.72 -21.84
CA ILE A 135 1.44 3.84 -20.44
C ILE A 135 0.54 5.06 -20.25
N PRO A 136 -0.34 5.06 -19.23
CA PRO A 136 -1.13 6.23 -18.91
C PRO A 136 -0.22 7.40 -18.52
N LEU A 137 -0.58 8.61 -18.95
CA LEU A 137 0.16 9.84 -18.69
C LEU A 137 -0.81 11.02 -18.66
N ALA A 138 -0.81 11.78 -17.56
CA ALA A 138 -1.56 13.03 -17.47
C ALA A 138 -0.74 14.11 -16.76
N ASN A 139 -1.15 15.36 -16.93
CA ASN A 139 -0.55 16.47 -16.18
C ASN A 139 -1.25 16.69 -14.83
N ARG A 140 -0.77 17.67 -14.06
CA ARG A 140 -1.32 18.00 -12.72
C ARG A 140 -2.81 18.37 -12.72
N LYS A 141 -3.35 18.79 -13.86
CA LYS A 141 -4.77 19.14 -14.02
C LYS A 141 -5.63 17.95 -14.47
N GLY A 142 -5.06 16.75 -14.54
CA GLY A 142 -5.76 15.56 -15.04
C GLY A 142 -5.89 15.49 -16.55
N VAL A 143 -5.24 16.39 -17.31
CA VAL A 143 -5.33 16.37 -18.76
C VAL A 143 -4.46 15.24 -19.31
N ASP A 144 -5.11 14.26 -19.94
CA ASP A 144 -4.49 13.07 -20.51
C ASP A 144 -3.67 13.38 -21.78
N TYR A 145 -2.44 12.88 -21.82
CA TYR A 145 -1.51 13.06 -22.94
C TYR A 145 -2.05 12.45 -24.24
N HIS A 146 -2.58 11.22 -24.16
CA HIS A 146 -3.01 10.45 -25.32
C HIS A 146 -4.32 10.97 -25.89
N GLN A 147 -5.19 11.52 -25.03
CA GLN A 147 -6.41 12.20 -25.44
C GLN A 147 -6.10 13.46 -26.27
N LEU A 148 -5.13 14.28 -25.85
CA LEU A 148 -4.71 15.45 -26.62
C LEU A 148 -4.15 15.05 -27.99
N LYS A 149 -3.39 13.95 -28.04
CA LYS A 149 -2.85 13.39 -29.29
C LYS A 149 -3.96 12.92 -30.23
N MET A 150 -4.96 12.23 -29.70
CA MET A 150 -6.13 11.82 -30.48
C MET A 150 -6.90 13.02 -31.05
N GLN A 151 -7.02 14.11 -30.28
CA GLN A 151 -7.67 15.35 -30.71
C GLN A 151 -6.87 16.14 -31.77
N GLY A 152 -5.71 15.63 -32.20
CA GLY A 152 -4.89 16.28 -33.23
C GLY A 152 -4.12 17.51 -32.74
N VAL A 153 -3.98 17.68 -31.42
CA VAL A 153 -3.15 18.76 -30.86
C VAL A 153 -1.69 18.52 -31.25
N SER A 154 -1.00 19.56 -31.74
CA SER A 154 0.41 19.42 -32.14
C SER A 154 1.28 19.00 -30.95
N HIS A 155 2.30 18.19 -31.22
CA HIS A 155 3.19 17.67 -30.18
C HIS A 155 3.81 18.79 -29.33
N GLU A 156 4.23 19.90 -29.95
CA GLU A 156 4.76 21.08 -29.24
C GLU A 156 3.76 21.66 -28.22
N ASN A 157 2.49 21.77 -28.61
CA ASN A 157 1.43 22.27 -27.74
C ASN A 157 1.04 21.28 -26.63
N ILE A 158 1.19 19.98 -26.88
CA ILE A 158 1.00 18.95 -25.84
C ILE A 158 2.12 19.06 -24.81
N ILE A 159 3.38 19.04 -25.24
CA ILE A 159 4.54 19.10 -24.35
C ILE A 159 4.56 20.39 -23.52
N ALA A 160 4.09 21.52 -24.06
CA ALA A 160 3.93 22.77 -23.32
C ALA A 160 2.93 22.70 -22.14
N LYS A 161 2.04 21.69 -22.13
CA LYS A 161 1.07 21.43 -21.03
C LYS A 161 1.59 20.46 -19.97
N GLY A 162 2.80 19.93 -20.14
CA GLY A 162 3.44 19.02 -19.19
C GLY A 162 3.83 19.71 -17.87
N PRO A 163 4.55 18.99 -16.98
CA PRO A 163 5.03 17.62 -17.14
C PRO A 163 3.90 16.59 -17.14
N PHE A 164 4.14 15.45 -17.80
CA PHE A 164 3.21 14.32 -17.83
C PHE A 164 3.75 13.18 -16.96
N PHE A 165 2.88 12.65 -16.10
CA PHE A 165 3.23 11.64 -15.11
C PHE A 165 2.06 10.68 -14.86
N TRP A 166 2.34 9.64 -14.07
CA TRP A 166 1.33 8.71 -13.59
C TRP A 166 1.58 8.32 -12.13
N GLY A 167 0.54 8.40 -11.30
CA GLY A 167 0.59 8.02 -9.89
C GLY A 167 0.93 6.54 -9.72
N GLY A 168 1.89 6.23 -8.85
CA GLY A 168 2.35 4.87 -8.58
C GLY A 168 3.15 4.25 -9.73
N GLY A 169 3.23 4.93 -10.88
CA GLY A 169 3.78 4.39 -12.11
C GLY A 169 2.88 3.34 -12.77
N PRO A 170 3.26 2.86 -13.96
CA PRO A 170 2.44 1.96 -14.76
C PRO A 170 2.25 0.58 -14.11
N PHE A 171 1.02 0.05 -14.16
CA PHE A 171 0.61 -1.20 -13.52
C PHE A 171 1.58 -2.36 -13.75
N GLN A 172 1.92 -2.60 -15.02
CA GLN A 172 2.76 -3.73 -15.43
C GLN A 172 4.19 -3.65 -14.89
N ASN A 173 4.62 -2.50 -14.38
CA ASN A 173 5.99 -2.31 -13.90
C ASN A 173 6.20 -2.70 -12.44
N GLY A 174 5.14 -3.16 -11.76
CA GLY A 174 5.23 -3.75 -10.43
C GLY A 174 6.26 -4.89 -10.37
N THR A 175 6.82 -5.10 -9.18
CA THR A 175 7.78 -6.18 -8.90
C THR A 175 7.50 -6.87 -7.58
N ASN A 176 8.07 -8.06 -7.39
CA ASN A 176 7.87 -8.93 -6.23
C ASN A 176 9.14 -9.13 -5.36
N ASN A 177 10.22 -8.42 -5.68
CA ASN A 177 11.47 -8.43 -4.91
C ASN A 177 12.04 -7.00 -4.82
N LEU A 178 12.81 -6.71 -3.77
CA LEU A 178 13.29 -5.35 -3.53
C LEU A 178 14.46 -4.94 -4.44
N HIS A 179 15.31 -5.88 -4.85
CA HIS A 179 16.44 -5.60 -5.73
C HIS A 179 15.98 -4.93 -7.06
N SER A 180 14.88 -5.40 -7.62
CA SER A 180 14.29 -4.85 -8.85
C SER A 180 13.91 -3.36 -8.76
N LEU A 181 13.78 -2.74 -7.58
CA LEU A 181 13.50 -1.30 -7.47
C LEU A 181 14.66 -0.44 -8.00
N TRP A 182 15.88 -0.99 -8.05
CA TRP A 182 17.07 -0.33 -8.62
C TRP A 182 17.31 -0.69 -10.08
N SER A 183 16.42 -1.46 -10.72
CA SER A 183 16.63 -1.95 -12.08
C SER A 183 16.70 -0.83 -13.12
N GLU A 184 17.69 -0.96 -14.01
CA GLU A 184 17.83 -0.19 -15.25
C GLU A 184 16.78 -0.58 -16.31
N LYS A 185 15.96 -1.59 -16.03
CA LYS A 185 14.98 -2.15 -16.94
C LYS A 185 13.60 -2.10 -16.29
N GLY A 186 12.58 -2.00 -17.14
CA GLY A 186 11.19 -2.17 -16.75
C GLY A 186 10.64 -3.51 -17.22
N PHE A 187 9.34 -3.71 -17.02
CA PHE A 187 8.61 -4.82 -17.60
C PHE A 187 8.77 -4.88 -19.14
N LYS A 188 8.94 -6.09 -19.66
CA LYS A 188 9.04 -6.37 -21.10
C LYS A 188 7.81 -7.14 -21.57
N GLU A 189 7.14 -6.62 -22.60
CA GLU A 189 5.93 -7.26 -23.13
C GLU A 189 6.20 -8.57 -23.88
N SER A 190 7.44 -8.75 -24.36
CA SER A 190 7.83 -9.92 -25.14
C SER A 190 8.95 -10.69 -24.46
N VAL A 191 8.69 -11.97 -24.23
CA VAL A 191 9.61 -12.93 -23.64
C VAL A 191 9.83 -14.06 -24.62
N ALA A 192 11.08 -14.32 -24.98
CA ALA A 192 11.44 -15.32 -26.00
C ALA A 192 10.66 -15.19 -27.33
N GLY A 193 10.30 -13.97 -27.74
CA GLY A 193 9.55 -13.69 -28.97
C GLY A 193 8.02 -13.81 -28.85
N ILE A 194 7.50 -14.18 -27.68
CA ILE A 194 6.07 -14.34 -27.41
C ILE A 194 5.56 -13.13 -26.61
N LYS A 195 4.44 -12.52 -27.01
CA LYS A 195 3.83 -11.41 -26.26
C LYS A 195 3.03 -11.92 -25.07
N ILE A 196 3.35 -11.45 -23.87
CA ILE A 196 2.65 -11.82 -22.62
C ILE A 196 1.17 -11.43 -22.71
N GLN A 197 0.86 -10.28 -23.34
CA GLN A 197 -0.52 -9.82 -23.55
C GLN A 197 -1.43 -10.84 -24.26
N TRP A 198 -0.89 -11.78 -25.05
CA TRP A 198 -1.71 -12.81 -25.72
C TRP A 198 -2.30 -13.84 -24.75
N PHE A 199 -1.71 -13.99 -23.57
CA PHE A 199 -2.16 -14.89 -22.52
C PHE A 199 -2.75 -14.12 -21.33
N ASN A 200 -2.93 -12.81 -21.46
CA ASN A 200 -3.51 -12.00 -20.41
C ASN A 200 -5.03 -12.17 -20.36
N GLU A 201 -5.52 -12.69 -19.26
CA GLU A 201 -6.94 -12.95 -19.01
C GLU A 201 -7.70 -11.70 -18.53
N ASP A 202 -6.96 -10.74 -17.95
CA ASP A 202 -7.49 -9.47 -17.46
C ASP A 202 -7.40 -8.40 -18.57
N LYS A 203 -8.45 -8.26 -19.37
CA LYS A 203 -8.44 -7.38 -20.57
C LYS A 203 -8.43 -5.90 -20.23
N ASP A 204 -8.73 -5.53 -19.00
CA ASP A 204 -8.65 -4.18 -18.44
C ASP A 204 -7.21 -3.79 -18.04
N ARG A 205 -6.26 -4.73 -18.06
CA ARG A 205 -4.86 -4.50 -17.68
C ARG A 205 -3.93 -4.65 -18.87
N LEU A 206 -3.56 -3.54 -19.49
CA LEU A 206 -2.66 -3.58 -20.64
C LEU A 206 -1.20 -3.91 -20.23
N LEU A 207 -0.63 -4.99 -20.78
CA LEU A 207 0.76 -5.41 -20.53
C LEU A 207 1.66 -5.04 -21.73
N THR A 208 2.28 -3.87 -21.65
CA THR A 208 3.21 -3.30 -22.65
C THR A 208 4.56 -2.98 -22.02
N ASN A 209 5.60 -2.73 -22.83
CA ASN A 209 6.90 -2.32 -22.29
C ASN A 209 6.81 -1.13 -21.33
N ALA A 210 7.54 -1.21 -20.22
CA ALA A 210 7.51 -0.21 -19.15
C ALA A 210 8.89 0.45 -18.92
N PRO A 211 8.94 1.65 -18.31
CA PRO A 211 10.18 2.34 -17.98
C PRO A 211 11.04 1.62 -16.94
N PRO A 212 12.36 1.94 -16.88
CA PRO A 212 13.23 1.51 -15.79
C PRO A 212 12.65 1.78 -14.40
N ARG A 213 12.91 0.90 -13.44
CA ARG A 213 12.28 0.95 -12.11
C ARG A 213 12.93 1.91 -11.12
N LYS A 214 14.01 2.61 -11.48
CA LYS A 214 14.71 3.54 -10.58
C LYS A 214 13.84 4.61 -9.90
N TYR A 215 12.68 4.97 -10.47
CA TYR A 215 11.76 5.88 -9.81
C TYR A 215 11.16 5.31 -8.51
N TYR A 216 11.13 3.99 -8.35
CA TYR A 216 10.81 3.35 -7.07
C TYR A 216 11.89 3.62 -6.03
N ALA A 217 13.17 3.46 -6.38
CA ALA A 217 14.29 3.76 -5.48
C ALA A 217 14.32 5.25 -5.09
N HIS A 218 14.03 6.15 -6.04
CA HIS A 218 13.83 7.58 -5.78
C HIS A 218 12.69 7.84 -4.78
N ALA A 219 11.53 7.22 -5.00
CA ALA A 219 10.39 7.32 -4.08
C ALA A 219 10.74 6.79 -2.68
N ALA A 220 11.45 5.66 -2.60
CA ALA A 220 11.89 5.08 -1.34
C ALA A 220 12.85 6.00 -0.58
N LYS A 221 13.78 6.67 -1.29
CA LYS A 221 14.67 7.68 -0.69
C LYS A 221 13.89 8.87 -0.14
N ARG A 222 12.90 9.39 -0.88
CA ARG A 222 12.03 10.48 -0.40
C ARG A 222 11.27 10.10 0.86
N LEU A 223 10.74 8.88 0.92
CA LEU A 223 10.05 8.38 2.11
C LEU A 223 11.01 8.21 3.29
N ALA A 224 12.21 7.69 3.04
CA ALA A 224 13.27 7.58 4.05
C ALA A 224 13.66 8.97 4.62
N ASP A 225 13.80 9.97 3.73
CA ASP A 225 14.13 11.34 4.13
C ASP A 225 13.04 12.01 4.97
N LEU A 226 11.77 11.68 4.76
CA LEU A 226 10.68 12.14 5.62
C LEU A 226 10.81 11.57 7.03
N VAL A 227 11.03 10.25 7.14
CA VAL A 227 11.24 9.58 8.43
C VAL A 227 12.46 10.18 9.15
N ASP A 228 13.59 10.31 8.45
CA ASP A 228 14.82 10.86 9.01
C ASP A 228 14.67 12.34 9.38
N SER A 229 13.91 13.14 8.63
CA SER A 229 13.64 14.54 8.95
C SER A 229 12.85 14.69 10.25
N ILE A 230 11.79 13.87 10.43
CA ILE A 230 11.03 13.83 11.68
C ILE A 230 11.96 13.49 12.83
N ARG A 231 12.77 12.44 12.68
CA ARG A 231 13.68 11.97 13.74
C ARG A 231 14.83 12.90 14.07
N LYS A 232 15.36 13.62 13.09
CA LYS A 232 16.44 14.58 13.30
C LYS A 232 15.95 15.80 14.08
N LYS A 233 14.72 16.26 13.81
CA LYS A 233 14.14 17.44 14.47
C LYS A 233 13.46 17.09 15.79
N TYR A 234 12.66 16.02 15.80
CA TYR A 234 11.89 15.52 16.94
C TYR A 234 12.23 14.04 17.20
N PRO A 235 13.37 13.75 17.84
CA PRO A 235 13.86 12.38 18.01
C PRO A 235 12.94 11.47 18.84
N LYS A 236 12.09 12.06 19.68
CA LYS A 236 11.14 11.33 20.53
C LYS A 236 9.90 10.87 19.77
N ASP A 237 9.57 11.51 18.65
CA ASP A 237 8.26 11.35 18.00
C ASP A 237 8.01 9.96 17.45
N THR A 238 6.80 9.44 17.61
CA THR A 238 6.43 8.15 17.05
C THR A 238 6.15 8.28 15.55
N VAL A 239 6.75 7.44 14.72
CA VAL A 239 6.58 7.46 13.25
C VAL A 239 6.18 6.08 12.73
N THR A 240 5.05 6.00 12.02
CA THR A 240 4.53 4.76 11.45
C THR A 240 4.37 4.86 9.95
N ILE A 241 4.68 3.79 9.21
CA ILE A 241 4.38 3.69 7.77
C ILE A 241 3.27 2.67 7.56
N VAL A 242 2.15 3.10 6.97
CA VAL A 242 1.07 2.23 6.50
C VAL A 242 1.04 2.25 4.99
N SER A 243 1.30 1.10 4.38
CA SER A 243 1.55 1.01 2.94
C SER A 243 0.70 -0.08 2.29
N HIS A 244 0.33 0.13 1.03
CA HIS A 244 -0.50 -0.79 0.26
C HIS A 244 0.16 -1.17 -1.07
N SER A 245 -0.03 -2.42 -1.51
CA SER A 245 0.42 -2.90 -2.82
C SER A 245 1.91 -2.63 -3.08
N GLN A 246 2.30 -2.15 -4.26
CA GLN A 246 3.68 -1.77 -4.58
C GLN A 246 4.23 -0.64 -3.67
N GLY A 247 3.36 0.13 -3.01
CA GLY A 247 3.76 1.07 -1.96
C GLY A 247 4.45 0.38 -0.79
N THR A 248 4.13 -0.90 -0.53
CA THR A 248 4.83 -1.71 0.49
C THR A 248 6.28 -1.98 0.10
N MET A 249 6.58 -2.09 -1.19
CA MET A 249 7.95 -2.26 -1.68
C MET A 249 8.74 -0.96 -1.49
N VAL A 250 8.12 0.18 -1.78
CA VAL A 250 8.67 1.52 -1.51
C VAL A 250 8.91 1.71 -0.01
N ALA A 251 7.96 1.32 0.84
CA ALA A 251 8.07 1.42 2.30
C ALA A 251 9.21 0.55 2.85
N MET A 252 9.29 -0.72 2.44
CA MET A 252 10.37 -1.62 2.84
C MET A 252 11.75 -1.16 2.36
N ALA A 253 11.85 -0.65 1.13
CA ALA A 253 13.08 -0.05 0.63
C ALA A 253 13.43 1.25 1.40
N ALA A 254 12.43 2.06 1.75
CA ALA A 254 12.64 3.25 2.57
C ALA A 254 13.18 2.87 3.96
N VAL A 255 12.66 1.82 4.59
CA VAL A 255 13.23 1.29 5.84
C VAL A 255 14.68 0.85 5.64
N ALA A 256 15.00 0.18 4.54
CA ALA A 256 16.38 -0.22 4.25
C ALA A 256 17.33 1.00 4.09
N ILE A 257 16.86 2.06 3.43
CA ILE A 257 17.63 3.30 3.16
C ILE A 257 17.77 4.21 4.39
N ALA A 258 16.70 4.39 5.17
CA ALA A 258 16.63 5.40 6.23
C ALA A 258 17.74 5.22 7.26
N GLU A 259 18.28 6.33 7.78
CA GLU A 259 19.23 6.30 8.88
C GLU A 259 18.55 5.75 10.15
N GLN A 260 17.30 6.17 10.39
CA GLN A 260 16.50 5.75 11.53
C GLN A 260 15.22 5.02 11.07
N ALA A 261 14.96 3.86 11.67
CA ALA A 261 13.77 3.07 11.35
C ALA A 261 12.48 3.77 11.83
N PRO A 262 11.34 3.57 11.13
CA PRO A 262 10.03 3.88 11.70
C PRO A 262 9.76 2.95 12.90
N ASP A 263 8.87 3.37 13.81
CA ASP A 263 8.49 2.54 14.95
C ASP A 263 7.55 1.40 14.58
N ALA A 264 6.81 1.52 13.48
CA ALA A 264 6.04 0.41 12.95
C ALA A 264 5.93 0.46 11.43
N LEU A 265 5.80 -0.72 10.83
CA LEU A 265 5.66 -0.90 9.39
C LEU A 265 4.46 -1.80 9.10
N PHE A 266 3.50 -1.32 8.31
CA PHE A 266 2.35 -2.09 7.87
C PHE A 266 2.40 -2.29 6.37
N VAL A 267 2.34 -3.56 5.94
CA VAL A 267 2.35 -3.95 4.54
C VAL A 267 1.03 -4.63 4.19
N LEU A 268 0.15 -3.90 3.50
CA LEU A 268 -1.18 -4.34 3.09
C LEU A 268 -1.11 -4.83 1.63
N ASN A 269 -1.60 -6.04 1.35
CA ASN A 269 -1.61 -6.61 0.00
C ASN A 269 -0.23 -6.53 -0.69
N SER A 270 0.84 -6.78 0.07
CA SER A 270 2.21 -6.62 -0.45
C SER A 270 2.52 -7.61 -1.58
N PRO A 271 3.05 -7.16 -2.73
CA PRO A 271 3.47 -8.01 -3.83
C PRO A 271 4.79 -8.74 -3.55
N TYR A 272 5.44 -8.49 -2.41
CA TYR A 272 6.66 -9.18 -2.03
C TYR A 272 6.42 -10.69 -1.95
N ALA A 273 7.16 -11.47 -2.73
CA ALA A 273 6.98 -12.92 -2.78
C ALA A 273 8.19 -13.63 -2.19
N LEU A 274 7.98 -14.56 -1.27
CA LEU A 274 9.09 -15.32 -0.67
C LEU A 274 9.65 -16.38 -1.61
N ASP A 275 8.81 -16.94 -2.46
CA ASP A 275 9.20 -17.96 -3.42
C ASP A 275 9.63 -17.34 -4.76
N HIS A 276 10.57 -18.01 -5.41
CA HIS A 276 10.85 -17.76 -6.81
C HIS A 276 9.84 -18.52 -7.67
N ASN A 277 9.10 -17.80 -8.52
CA ASN A 277 8.27 -18.44 -9.54
C ASN A 277 9.10 -18.68 -10.81
N ASP A 278 8.95 -19.85 -11.43
CA ASP A 278 9.52 -20.20 -12.75
C ASP A 278 9.27 -19.13 -13.84
N LEU A 279 8.17 -18.37 -13.76
CA LEU A 279 7.88 -17.26 -14.68
C LEU A 279 8.80 -16.04 -14.50
N ASN A 280 9.45 -15.89 -13.34
CA ASN A 280 10.41 -14.80 -13.10
C ASN A 280 11.63 -14.95 -14.00
N GLY A 281 12.15 -16.18 -14.20
CA GLY A 281 13.30 -16.44 -15.08
C GLY A 281 13.04 -16.08 -16.56
N ALA A 282 11.77 -16.00 -16.95
CA ALA A 282 11.37 -15.62 -18.29
C ALA A 282 11.17 -14.10 -18.43
N SER A 283 10.71 -13.42 -17.37
CA SER A 283 10.28 -12.01 -17.40
C SER A 283 11.26 -11.02 -16.78
N LEU A 284 12.17 -11.49 -15.92
CA LEU A 284 13.18 -10.68 -15.25
C LEU A 284 14.59 -10.98 -15.78
N PRO A 285 15.51 -9.99 -15.73
CA PRO A 285 16.94 -10.25 -15.87
C PRO A 285 17.43 -11.29 -14.85
N ALA A 286 18.44 -12.08 -15.23
CA ALA A 286 18.96 -13.16 -14.37
C ALA A 286 19.48 -12.67 -13.01
N ASP A 287 20.04 -11.46 -12.97
CA ASP A 287 20.50 -10.77 -11.76
C ASP A 287 19.35 -10.27 -10.86
N GLU A 288 18.11 -10.22 -11.39
CA GLU A 288 16.90 -9.90 -10.62
C GLU A 288 16.12 -11.14 -10.17
N CYS A 289 16.58 -12.34 -10.54
CA CYS A 289 16.01 -13.62 -10.12
C CYS A 289 16.51 -14.01 -8.72
N ILE A 290 16.17 -13.20 -7.72
CA ILE A 290 16.56 -13.41 -6.32
C ILE A 290 16.00 -14.73 -5.79
N SER A 291 16.86 -15.49 -5.12
CA SER A 291 16.59 -16.78 -4.48
C SER A 291 15.56 -16.67 -3.35
N PRO A 292 14.80 -17.75 -3.04
CA PRO A 292 13.92 -17.75 -1.87
C PRO A 292 14.64 -17.41 -0.55
N GLU A 293 15.88 -17.90 -0.36
CA GLU A 293 16.70 -17.58 0.80
C GLU A 293 17.05 -16.08 0.84
N GLY A 294 17.53 -15.51 -0.27
CA GLY A 294 17.85 -14.07 -0.35
C GLY A 294 16.64 -13.17 -0.08
N ARG A 295 15.45 -13.58 -0.55
CA ARG A 295 14.19 -12.88 -0.25
C ARG A 295 13.82 -12.99 1.23
N GLN A 296 13.87 -14.19 1.80
CA GLN A 296 13.62 -14.36 3.24
C GLN A 296 14.60 -13.55 4.09
N ASN A 297 15.89 -13.54 3.74
CA ASN A 297 16.94 -12.76 4.42
C ASN A 297 16.67 -11.26 4.36
N THR A 298 16.30 -10.75 3.19
CA THR A 298 15.95 -9.34 2.99
C THR A 298 14.76 -8.93 3.86
N LEU A 299 13.65 -9.69 3.82
CA LEU A 299 12.48 -9.41 4.66
C LEU A 299 12.84 -9.50 6.15
N SER A 300 13.64 -10.51 6.52
CA SER A 300 14.15 -10.68 7.89
C SER A 300 14.90 -9.44 8.38
N ALA A 301 15.82 -8.92 7.57
CA ALA A 301 16.66 -7.78 7.92
C ALA A 301 15.86 -6.47 8.04
N ILE A 302 14.81 -6.30 7.23
CA ILE A 302 13.87 -5.17 7.36
C ILE A 302 13.13 -5.26 8.69
N ILE A 303 12.61 -6.44 9.03
CA ILE A 303 11.91 -6.67 10.30
C ILE A 303 12.84 -6.41 11.48
N ASP A 304 14.08 -6.90 11.43
CA ASP A 304 15.11 -6.64 12.46
C ASP A 304 15.38 -5.13 12.61
N LYS A 305 15.44 -4.38 11.50
CA LYS A 305 15.65 -2.93 11.52
C LYS A 305 14.48 -2.18 12.17
N VAL A 306 13.23 -2.54 11.88
CA VAL A 306 12.06 -2.00 12.57
C VAL A 306 12.07 -2.41 14.05
N ALA A 307 12.36 -3.68 14.35
CA ALA A 307 12.42 -4.22 15.71
C ALA A 307 13.42 -3.51 16.63
N SER A 308 14.45 -2.86 16.07
CA SER A 308 15.37 -1.99 16.84
C SER A 308 14.64 -0.88 17.61
N ARG A 309 13.40 -0.55 17.23
CA ARG A 309 12.55 0.47 17.85
C ARG A 309 11.64 -0.05 18.96
N LYS A 310 11.67 -1.36 19.27
CA LYS A 310 10.75 -2.00 20.23
C LYS A 310 10.65 -1.30 21.58
N ASN A 311 11.77 -0.79 22.09
CA ASN A 311 11.82 -0.13 23.41
C ASN A 311 11.82 1.39 23.31
N HIS A 312 11.49 1.99 22.15
CA HIS A 312 11.60 3.43 21.95
C HIS A 312 10.76 4.20 22.97
N LEU A 313 9.44 3.97 23.02
CA LEU A 313 8.55 4.64 23.97
C LEU A 313 8.93 4.36 25.43
N SER A 314 9.11 3.10 25.79
CA SER A 314 9.47 2.72 27.17
C SER A 314 10.80 3.30 27.63
N SER A 315 11.77 3.51 26.74
CA SER A 315 13.05 4.17 27.06
C SER A 315 12.92 5.67 27.34
N LEU A 316 11.91 6.33 26.78
CA LEU A 316 11.62 7.74 27.04
C LEU A 316 10.87 7.93 28.37
N GLY A 317 10.15 6.89 28.80
CA GLY A 317 9.21 6.96 29.91
C GLY A 317 7.86 7.53 29.48
N TYR A 318 6.95 7.65 30.46
CA TYR A 318 5.58 8.12 30.24
C TYR A 318 5.32 9.49 30.87
N GLU A 319 6.34 10.10 31.49
CA GLU A 319 6.23 11.44 32.07
C GLU A 319 6.07 12.47 30.95
N GLY A 320 4.96 13.21 30.97
CA GLY A 320 4.61 14.17 29.92
C GLY A 320 4.01 13.55 28.66
N LEU A 321 3.79 12.23 28.61
CA LEU A 321 3.00 11.62 27.53
C LEU A 321 1.53 11.97 27.71
N CYS A 322 1.07 12.96 26.96
CA CYS A 322 -0.31 13.42 26.90
C CYS A 322 -0.86 13.14 25.49
N VAL A 323 -1.56 12.03 25.28
CA VAL A 323 -2.04 11.61 23.95
C VAL A 323 -3.52 11.19 23.93
N GLY A 324 -4.11 11.03 25.11
CA GLY A 324 -5.44 10.47 25.28
C GLY A 324 -5.73 10.18 26.74
N GLN A 325 -6.93 9.67 26.99
CA GLN A 325 -7.40 9.33 28.32
C GLN A 325 -8.13 7.98 28.34
N THR A 326 -8.08 7.34 29.50
CA THR A 326 -8.87 6.15 29.82
C THR A 326 -10.30 6.54 30.23
N ALA A 327 -11.20 5.56 30.36
CA ALA A 327 -12.59 5.78 30.78
C ALA A 327 -12.71 6.43 32.19
N ASP A 328 -11.73 6.23 33.08
CA ASP A 328 -11.63 6.87 34.39
C ASP A 328 -10.90 8.24 34.36
N LYS A 329 -10.73 8.83 33.17
CA LYS A 329 -10.11 10.14 32.93
C LYS A 329 -8.66 10.25 33.41
N LYS A 330 -7.91 9.16 33.34
CA LYS A 330 -6.45 9.16 33.53
C LYS A 330 -5.75 9.19 32.19
N ASN A 331 -4.49 9.62 32.16
CA ASN A 331 -3.69 9.62 30.95
C ASN A 331 -3.60 8.20 30.36
N TRP A 332 -3.80 8.09 29.05
CA TRP A 332 -3.54 6.86 28.31
C TRP A 332 -2.07 6.45 28.47
N ARG A 333 -1.84 5.14 28.63
CA ARG A 333 -0.51 4.52 28.66
C ARG A 333 -0.58 3.12 28.05
N PRO A 334 0.53 2.56 27.56
CA PRO A 334 0.54 1.22 26.97
C PRO A 334 0.30 0.09 27.99
N ASP A 335 0.16 0.39 29.29
CA ASP A 335 -0.07 -0.56 30.38
C ASP A 335 -1.48 -0.47 30.99
N VAL A 336 -2.36 0.36 30.43
CA VAL A 336 -3.75 0.50 30.89
C VAL A 336 -4.62 -0.66 30.43
N THR A 337 -5.78 -0.81 31.04
CA THR A 337 -6.83 -1.71 30.59
C THR A 337 -7.86 -0.92 29.79
N LEU A 338 -8.10 -1.33 28.56
CA LEU A 338 -9.21 -0.87 27.74
C LEU A 338 -10.46 -1.67 28.12
N ALA A 339 -11.59 -0.99 28.30
CA ALA A 339 -12.89 -1.64 28.40
C ALA A 339 -13.46 -1.79 26.98
N ASP A 340 -13.91 -2.98 26.61
CA ASP A 340 -14.78 -3.14 25.44
C ASP A 340 -16.22 -2.71 25.78
N GLU A 341 -17.07 -2.54 24.75
CA GLU A 341 -18.49 -2.17 24.93
C GLU A 341 -19.32 -3.24 25.65
N ASN A 342 -18.82 -4.48 25.74
CA ASN A 342 -19.46 -5.64 26.36
C ASN A 342 -18.96 -5.90 27.80
N GLY A 343 -18.07 -5.06 28.34
CA GLY A 343 -17.47 -5.19 29.67
C GLY A 343 -16.26 -6.13 29.78
N THR A 344 -15.74 -6.69 28.69
CA THR A 344 -14.46 -7.41 28.67
C THR A 344 -13.31 -6.41 28.75
N SER A 345 -12.41 -6.65 29.70
CA SER A 345 -11.19 -5.86 29.87
C SER A 345 -10.06 -6.42 29.00
N LEU A 346 -9.49 -5.60 28.13
CA LEU A 346 -8.33 -5.95 27.30
C LEU A 346 -7.14 -5.06 27.68
N THR A 347 -5.98 -5.65 27.97
CA THR A 347 -4.77 -4.87 28.25
C THR A 347 -4.29 -4.17 26.99
N GLU A 348 -4.07 -2.86 27.09
CA GLU A 348 -3.40 -2.05 26.06
C GLU A 348 -1.96 -2.54 25.87
N ARG A 349 -1.31 -2.08 24.80
CA ARG A 349 0.04 -2.54 24.48
C ARG A 349 0.89 -1.47 23.83
N ASP A 350 2.19 -1.63 23.97
CA ASP A 350 3.18 -0.93 23.16
C ASP A 350 3.40 -1.69 21.85
N ASN A 351 3.10 -1.03 20.72
CA ASN A 351 3.26 -1.56 19.38
C ASN A 351 4.54 -1.07 18.67
N HIS A 352 5.44 -0.37 19.36
CA HIS A 352 6.72 0.02 18.78
C HIS A 352 7.56 -1.21 18.42
N GLY A 353 8.36 -1.10 17.37
CA GLY A 353 9.20 -2.17 16.82
C GLY A 353 8.47 -3.24 16.01
N ARG A 354 7.18 -3.05 15.68
CA ARG A 354 6.35 -4.09 15.05
C ARG A 354 6.20 -3.91 13.55
N THR A 355 6.26 -5.03 12.83
CA THR A 355 5.91 -5.14 11.41
C THR A 355 4.65 -5.99 11.26
N TYR A 356 3.65 -5.48 10.54
CA TYR A 356 2.37 -6.13 10.29
C TYR A 356 2.20 -6.48 8.82
N ILE A 357 1.96 -7.76 8.52
CA ILE A 357 1.55 -8.25 7.21
C ILE A 357 0.02 -8.42 7.22
N TYR A 358 -0.68 -7.57 6.47
CA TYR A 358 -2.11 -7.74 6.24
C TYR A 358 -2.34 -8.29 4.84
N PHE A 359 -3.02 -9.43 4.78
CA PHE A 359 -3.19 -10.17 3.55
C PHE A 359 -4.65 -10.59 3.33
N CYS A 360 -4.98 -10.84 2.07
CA CYS A 360 -6.33 -11.15 1.63
C CYS A 360 -6.30 -12.34 0.65
N PRO A 361 -6.91 -13.49 0.98
CA PRO A 361 -6.98 -14.64 0.07
C PRO A 361 -7.77 -14.36 -1.22
N HIS A 362 -8.64 -13.34 -1.19
CA HIS A 362 -9.46 -12.92 -2.34
C HIS A 362 -8.72 -11.97 -3.27
N ASP A 363 -7.55 -11.46 -2.87
CA ASP A 363 -6.75 -10.57 -3.70
C ASP A 363 -6.23 -11.30 -4.93
N ARG A 364 -6.96 -11.13 -6.03
CA ARG A 364 -6.71 -11.80 -7.30
C ARG A 364 -5.40 -11.30 -7.93
N VAL A 365 -5.04 -10.04 -7.73
CA VAL A 365 -3.76 -9.52 -8.24
C VAL A 365 -2.61 -10.25 -7.56
N MET A 366 -2.60 -10.24 -6.23
CA MET A 366 -1.52 -10.79 -5.44
C MET A 366 -1.48 -12.32 -5.47
N GLY A 367 -2.62 -12.98 -5.70
CA GLY A 367 -2.75 -14.43 -5.85
C GLY A 367 -2.47 -14.96 -7.26
N SER A 368 -2.33 -14.08 -8.25
CA SER A 368 -1.92 -14.48 -9.60
C SER A 368 -0.59 -15.26 -9.56
N ARG A 369 -0.46 -16.25 -10.44
CA ARG A 369 0.71 -17.13 -10.51
C ARG A 369 2.03 -16.36 -10.52
N PRO A 370 2.23 -15.27 -11.32
CA PRO A 370 3.47 -14.49 -11.33
C PRO A 370 3.90 -13.91 -9.97
N LEU A 371 2.95 -13.69 -9.07
CA LEU A 371 3.20 -13.07 -7.76
C LEU A 371 3.17 -14.08 -6.62
N ARG A 372 2.00 -14.67 -6.31
CA ARG A 372 1.76 -15.51 -5.10
C ARG A 372 2.44 -14.94 -3.85
N SER A 373 2.17 -13.68 -3.59
CA SER A 373 2.92 -12.85 -2.65
C SER A 373 2.43 -12.99 -1.20
N ILE A 374 3.19 -12.41 -0.26
CA ILE A 374 2.78 -12.32 1.15
C ILE A 374 1.49 -11.51 1.34
N GLY A 375 1.14 -10.64 0.39
CA GLY A 375 -0.13 -9.90 0.38
C GLY A 375 -1.37 -10.75 0.09
N TRP A 376 -1.17 -11.92 -0.52
CA TRP A 376 -2.24 -12.87 -0.79
C TRP A 376 -2.33 -13.96 0.28
N GLN A 377 -1.19 -14.58 0.63
CA GLN A 377 -1.15 -15.76 1.49
C GLN A 377 -0.50 -15.56 2.86
N GLY A 378 -0.02 -14.34 3.16
CA GLY A 378 0.77 -14.09 4.37
C GLY A 378 2.02 -14.96 4.38
N LEU A 379 2.32 -15.50 5.56
CA LEU A 379 3.36 -16.49 5.82
C LEU A 379 2.69 -17.83 6.14
N PRO A 380 2.51 -18.71 5.15
CA PRO A 380 1.76 -19.94 5.33
C PRO A 380 2.47 -20.94 6.23
N ASN A 381 1.68 -21.79 6.89
CA ASN A 381 2.20 -22.95 7.59
C ASN A 381 2.76 -23.98 6.58
N ASP A 382 3.68 -24.83 7.02
CA ASP A 382 4.14 -25.95 6.20
C ASP A 382 3.05 -27.04 6.06
N SER A 383 3.33 -28.07 5.25
CA SER A 383 2.39 -29.18 5.02
C SER A 383 2.09 -30.04 6.25
N GLN A 384 2.85 -29.87 7.33
CA GLN A 384 2.63 -30.52 8.63
C GLN A 384 1.88 -29.60 9.61
N GLY A 385 1.56 -28.37 9.19
CA GLY A 385 0.86 -27.38 10.02
C GLY A 385 1.80 -26.59 10.94
N HIS A 386 3.12 -26.65 10.76
CA HIS A 386 4.03 -25.81 11.55
C HIS A 386 4.05 -24.37 11.04
N PRO A 387 4.09 -23.37 11.95
CA PRO A 387 4.22 -21.97 11.56
C PRO A 387 5.46 -21.66 10.73
N HIS A 388 5.31 -20.70 9.82
CA HIS A 388 6.41 -20.21 9.00
C HIS A 388 7.63 -19.79 9.85
N PRO A 389 8.87 -20.16 9.49
CA PRO A 389 10.07 -19.88 10.29
C PRO A 389 10.28 -18.41 10.66
N LEU A 390 9.93 -17.47 9.77
CA LEU A 390 10.04 -16.03 10.04
C LEU A 390 9.19 -15.56 11.22
N LEU A 391 7.98 -16.12 11.41
CA LEU A 391 7.12 -15.79 12.56
C LEU A 391 7.75 -16.22 13.88
N LYS A 392 8.45 -17.37 13.85
CA LYS A 392 9.18 -17.90 15.01
C LYS A 392 10.44 -17.08 15.30
N LYS A 393 11.21 -16.72 14.26
CA LYS A 393 12.43 -15.91 14.39
C LYS A 393 12.11 -14.53 14.97
N HIS A 394 11.04 -13.90 14.50
CA HIS A 394 10.67 -12.52 14.82
C HIS A 394 9.52 -12.43 15.82
N GLN A 395 9.42 -13.40 16.73
CA GLN A 395 8.35 -13.43 17.73
C GLN A 395 8.32 -12.13 18.55
N GLY A 396 7.16 -11.48 18.58
CA GLY A 396 6.94 -10.20 19.25
C GLY A 396 7.26 -8.96 18.42
N ASN A 397 7.78 -9.11 17.18
CA ASN A 397 8.06 -8.01 16.26
C ASN A 397 7.43 -8.20 14.87
N LEU A 398 7.06 -9.43 14.48
CA LEU A 398 6.37 -9.73 13.23
C LEU A 398 4.97 -10.29 13.50
N PHE A 399 3.97 -9.67 12.90
CA PHE A 399 2.57 -10.04 13.07
C PHE A 399 1.87 -10.14 11.72
N GLN A 400 0.86 -10.99 11.62
CA GLN A 400 0.01 -11.06 10.44
C GLN A 400 -1.47 -11.19 10.79
N ARG A 401 -2.31 -10.58 9.94
CA ARG A 401 -3.77 -10.70 9.98
C ARG A 401 -4.30 -11.00 8.58
N MET A 402 -5.37 -11.77 8.54
CA MET A 402 -6.08 -12.13 7.32
C MET A 402 -7.45 -11.45 7.30
N LEU A 403 -7.80 -10.80 6.18
CA LEU A 403 -9.19 -10.47 5.86
C LEU A 403 -9.67 -11.42 4.78
N ALA A 404 -10.69 -12.19 5.10
CA ALA A 404 -11.27 -13.15 4.18
C ALA A 404 -12.76 -13.30 4.44
N ARG A 405 -13.50 -13.67 3.40
CA ARG A 405 -14.91 -14.01 3.50
C ARG A 405 -15.17 -15.01 4.63
N SER A 406 -16.18 -14.71 5.44
CA SER A 406 -16.64 -15.53 6.57
C SER A 406 -15.54 -15.95 7.57
N THR A 407 -14.44 -15.20 7.67
CA THR A 407 -13.35 -15.48 8.61
C THR A 407 -13.21 -14.28 9.54
N PRO A 408 -13.28 -14.44 10.88
CA PRO A 408 -13.15 -13.31 11.78
C PRO A 408 -11.75 -12.70 11.72
N CYS A 409 -11.66 -11.38 11.91
CA CYS A 409 -10.39 -10.67 11.97
C CYS A 409 -10.32 -9.82 13.25
N GLY A 410 -9.17 -9.84 13.92
CA GLY A 410 -9.01 -9.15 15.20
C GLY A 410 -9.26 -10.03 16.42
N GLU A 411 -9.60 -11.30 16.25
CA GLU A 411 -9.74 -12.25 17.37
C GLU A 411 -8.38 -12.68 17.95
N ALA A 412 -8.42 -13.50 19.01
CA ALA A 412 -7.22 -14.09 19.61
C ALA A 412 -6.42 -14.91 18.57
N PRO A 413 -5.07 -15.00 18.75
CA PRO A 413 -4.22 -15.75 17.84
C PRO A 413 -4.70 -17.18 17.56
N ASN A 414 -4.65 -17.58 16.29
CA ASN A 414 -5.03 -18.92 15.84
C ASN A 414 -3.92 -19.53 14.95
N PRO A 415 -3.25 -20.61 15.39
CA PRO A 415 -2.13 -21.22 14.67
C PRO A 415 -2.51 -21.93 13.37
N VAL A 416 -3.79 -22.25 13.17
CA VAL A 416 -4.26 -23.11 12.07
C VAL A 416 -5.45 -22.50 11.34
N THR A 417 -5.43 -21.18 11.16
CA THR A 417 -6.51 -20.47 10.43
C THR A 417 -6.61 -21.02 9.00
N PRO A 418 -7.80 -21.47 8.57
CA PRO A 418 -7.99 -22.00 7.21
C PRO A 418 -7.71 -20.95 6.14
N PHE A 419 -6.95 -21.32 5.11
CA PHE A 419 -6.68 -20.45 3.95
C PHE A 419 -7.29 -21.00 2.66
N ALA A 420 -6.95 -22.24 2.30
CA ALA A 420 -7.42 -22.84 1.05
C ALA A 420 -8.91 -23.21 1.06
N LYS A 421 -9.43 -23.62 2.23
CA LYS A 421 -10.84 -23.98 2.43
C LYS A 421 -11.43 -23.04 3.48
N LEU A 422 -12.00 -21.94 3.03
CA LEU A 422 -12.65 -20.96 3.91
C LEU A 422 -13.94 -21.54 4.52
N LEU A 423 -14.40 -20.91 5.61
CA LEU A 423 -15.46 -21.44 6.47
C LEU A 423 -16.87 -21.43 5.84
N ASP A 424 -17.03 -20.81 4.67
CA ASP A 424 -18.33 -20.66 4.01
C ASP A 424 -18.66 -21.77 3.00
N GLY A 425 -17.73 -22.69 2.76
CA GLY A 425 -17.90 -23.79 1.81
C GLY A 425 -17.98 -23.36 0.34
N LYS A 426 -17.70 -22.08 0.03
CA LYS A 426 -17.64 -21.59 -1.35
C LYS A 426 -16.30 -21.98 -2.00
N PRO A 427 -16.24 -22.03 -3.34
CA PRO A 427 -14.98 -22.10 -4.07
C PRO A 427 -13.99 -21.02 -3.65
N PHE A 428 -12.69 -21.30 -3.71
CA PHE A 428 -11.65 -20.32 -3.40
C PHE A 428 -11.77 -19.08 -4.31
N TRP A 429 -11.64 -19.29 -5.63
CA TRP A 429 -11.98 -18.28 -6.63
C TRP A 429 -13.50 -18.27 -6.88
N ASP A 430 -14.10 -17.09 -6.81
CA ASP A 430 -15.55 -16.87 -6.90
C ASP A 430 -16.16 -17.27 -8.26
N ASP A 431 -15.36 -17.26 -9.33
CA ASP A 431 -15.77 -17.60 -10.70
C ASP A 431 -15.66 -19.09 -11.03
N LYS A 432 -15.37 -19.97 -10.05
CA LYS A 432 -15.26 -21.42 -10.30
C LYS A 432 -16.59 -22.01 -10.79
N GLY A 433 -16.57 -22.60 -11.97
CA GLY A 433 -17.74 -23.20 -12.64
C GLY A 433 -18.53 -22.24 -13.52
N ASP A 434 -18.15 -20.96 -13.61
CA ASP A 434 -18.74 -19.96 -14.51
C ASP A 434 -18.26 -20.11 -15.96
N GLN A 435 -19.06 -19.67 -16.94
CA GLN A 435 -18.69 -19.71 -18.36
C GLN A 435 -17.44 -18.89 -18.68
N TYR A 436 -17.21 -17.82 -17.92
CA TYR A 436 -16.07 -16.93 -18.09
C TYR A 436 -15.00 -17.17 -17.03
N GLN A 437 -15.03 -18.30 -16.32
CA GLN A 437 -14.07 -18.64 -15.27
C GLN A 437 -12.62 -18.39 -15.72
N SER A 438 -11.84 -17.78 -14.83
CA SER A 438 -10.41 -17.53 -15.06
C SER A 438 -9.61 -18.83 -15.03
N SER A 439 -8.53 -18.90 -15.79
CA SER A 439 -7.77 -20.13 -15.94
C SER A 439 -7.03 -20.50 -14.67
N SER A 440 -6.93 -21.81 -14.42
CA SER A 440 -6.09 -22.37 -13.37
C SER A 440 -4.58 -22.19 -13.63
N PHE A 441 -4.20 -21.76 -14.83
CA PHE A 441 -2.81 -21.43 -15.14
C PHE A 441 -2.43 -20.07 -14.53
N THR A 442 -3.28 -19.06 -14.69
CA THR A 442 -3.06 -17.70 -14.18
C THR A 442 -3.44 -17.60 -12.71
N TYR A 443 -4.52 -18.25 -12.30
CA TYR A 443 -5.04 -18.23 -10.94
C TYR A 443 -5.16 -19.65 -10.38
N PRO A 444 -4.03 -20.31 -10.04
CA PRO A 444 -4.06 -21.64 -9.46
C PRO A 444 -4.71 -21.62 -8.06
N ASP A 445 -5.50 -22.64 -7.74
CA ASP A 445 -6.00 -22.86 -6.37
C ASP A 445 -4.80 -23.11 -5.42
N PRO A 446 -4.84 -22.62 -4.17
CA PRO A 446 -3.84 -22.98 -3.17
C PRO A 446 -3.92 -24.48 -2.81
N PRO A 447 -2.82 -25.09 -2.31
CA PRO A 447 -2.86 -26.45 -1.78
C PRO A 447 -3.96 -26.62 -0.72
N GLU A 448 -4.74 -27.70 -0.82
CA GLU A 448 -5.92 -27.90 0.04
C GLU A 448 -5.62 -27.94 1.55
N TRP A 449 -4.39 -28.28 1.93
CA TRP A 449 -3.93 -28.34 3.31
C TRP A 449 -3.48 -26.99 3.88
N GLN A 450 -3.38 -25.94 3.04
CA GLN A 450 -2.78 -24.67 3.44
C GLN A 450 -3.60 -23.99 4.55
N THR A 451 -2.91 -23.72 5.65
CA THR A 451 -3.37 -22.93 6.80
C THR A 451 -2.35 -21.85 7.10
N VAL A 452 -2.73 -20.85 7.91
CA VAL A 452 -1.85 -19.73 8.29
C VAL A 452 -1.94 -19.49 9.79
N PHE A 453 -0.80 -19.25 10.45
CA PHE A 453 -0.79 -18.78 11.84
C PHE A 453 -1.09 -17.28 11.92
N ILE A 454 -2.32 -16.94 12.31
CA ILE A 454 -2.66 -15.55 12.69
C ILE A 454 -2.17 -15.31 14.11
N ASN A 455 -1.09 -14.55 14.24
CA ASN A 455 -0.38 -14.35 15.52
C ASN A 455 -0.60 -12.97 16.15
N ALA A 456 -1.23 -12.04 15.44
CA ALA A 456 -1.58 -10.72 15.97
C ALA A 456 -2.62 -10.85 17.09
N GLU A 457 -2.47 -10.05 18.15
CA GLU A 457 -3.30 -10.22 19.35
C GLU A 457 -4.72 -9.67 19.15
N LYS A 458 -5.64 -10.10 20.02
CA LYS A 458 -7.05 -9.70 19.97
C LYS A 458 -7.21 -8.17 20.06
N VAL A 459 -8.09 -7.57 19.26
CA VAL A 459 -8.50 -6.16 19.39
C VAL A 459 -9.82 -6.06 20.18
N PRO A 460 -10.19 -4.90 20.74
CA PRO A 460 -11.42 -4.77 21.54
C PRO A 460 -12.69 -5.11 20.77
N GLU A 461 -12.75 -4.76 19.48
CA GLU A 461 -13.89 -5.04 18.60
C GLU A 461 -13.45 -5.80 17.35
N PRO A 462 -13.33 -7.14 17.43
CA PRO A 462 -13.00 -7.94 16.27
C PRO A 462 -14.13 -7.91 15.23
N LEU A 463 -13.74 -7.95 13.96
CA LEU A 463 -14.67 -8.18 12.86
C LEU A 463 -15.17 -9.63 12.92
N SER A 464 -16.49 -9.79 13.04
CA SER A 464 -17.11 -11.11 13.06
C SER A 464 -17.08 -11.78 11.68
N ALA A 465 -17.15 -13.12 11.66
CA ALA A 465 -17.33 -13.87 10.41
C ALA A 465 -18.59 -13.42 9.63
N ALA A 466 -19.68 -13.09 10.34
CA ALA A 466 -20.92 -12.62 9.72
C ALA A 466 -20.75 -11.26 9.01
N THR A 467 -20.01 -10.33 9.64
CA THR A 467 -19.68 -9.02 9.05
C THR A 467 -18.88 -9.19 7.74
N LEU A 468 -18.06 -10.24 7.67
CA LEU A 468 -17.20 -10.54 6.53
C LEU A 468 -17.81 -11.56 5.56
N ALA A 469 -19.08 -11.95 5.69
CA ALA A 469 -19.66 -13.01 4.85
C ALA A 469 -19.73 -12.67 3.35
N ASN A 470 -19.87 -11.39 3.02
CA ASN A 470 -19.90 -10.85 1.65
C ASN A 470 -18.74 -9.87 1.45
N PHE A 471 -17.56 -10.24 1.94
CA PHE A 471 -16.37 -9.41 1.92
C PHE A 471 -15.85 -9.15 0.50
N ASP A 472 -15.81 -10.19 -0.33
CA ASP A 472 -15.24 -10.16 -1.68
C ASP A 472 -16.30 -9.91 -2.76
N GLY A 473 -15.89 -9.24 -3.83
CA GLY A 473 -16.74 -8.99 -4.98
C GLY A 473 -16.78 -10.15 -5.96
N SER A 474 -17.84 -10.23 -6.77
CA SER A 474 -17.91 -11.17 -7.89
C SER A 474 -18.58 -10.55 -9.11
N ARG A 475 -18.11 -10.94 -10.31
CA ARG A 475 -18.82 -10.66 -11.57
C ARG A 475 -19.76 -11.78 -11.99
N VAL A 476 -19.79 -12.92 -11.28
CA VAL A 476 -20.66 -14.04 -11.64
C VAL A 476 -22.11 -13.57 -11.62
N GLY A 477 -22.82 -13.78 -12.73
CA GLY A 477 -24.19 -13.29 -12.91
C GLY A 477 -24.30 -11.84 -13.43
N ALA A 478 -23.20 -11.15 -13.70
CA ALA A 478 -23.18 -9.85 -14.37
C ALA A 478 -23.58 -9.97 -15.85
N GLU A 479 -24.06 -8.88 -16.45
CA GLU A 479 -24.50 -8.84 -17.84
C GLU A 479 -23.33 -8.54 -18.78
N HIS A 480 -22.97 -9.53 -19.61
CA HIS A 480 -21.82 -9.48 -20.52
C HIS A 480 -22.20 -9.12 -21.98
N ASP A 481 -23.41 -8.63 -22.22
CA ASP A 481 -23.96 -8.42 -23.57
C ASP A 481 -24.06 -6.95 -24.01
N ALA A 482 -24.71 -6.72 -25.17
CA ALA A 482 -24.82 -5.41 -25.79
C ALA A 482 -25.74 -4.41 -25.06
N SER A 483 -26.41 -4.80 -23.97
CA SER A 483 -27.27 -3.89 -23.18
C SER A 483 -26.48 -2.93 -22.28
N GLN A 484 -25.17 -3.18 -22.12
CA GLN A 484 -24.17 -2.24 -21.57
C GLN A 484 -24.48 -1.76 -20.14
N LYS A 485 -24.43 -2.69 -19.18
CA LYS A 485 -24.63 -2.36 -17.75
C LYS A 485 -23.41 -2.56 -16.86
N ASP A 486 -22.64 -3.64 -17.10
CA ASP A 486 -21.63 -4.08 -16.15
C ASP A 486 -20.17 -3.85 -16.53
N GLY A 487 -19.92 -3.34 -17.72
CA GLY A 487 -18.61 -3.23 -18.30
C GLY A 487 -17.69 -2.17 -17.67
N TRP A 488 -16.39 -2.38 -17.82
CA TRP A 488 -15.29 -1.59 -17.27
C TRP A 488 -15.42 -0.09 -17.53
N GLY A 489 -15.75 0.30 -18.77
CA GLY A 489 -15.85 1.69 -19.18
C GLY A 489 -17.27 2.27 -19.12
N GLU A 490 -18.24 1.52 -18.59
CA GLU A 490 -19.65 1.90 -18.62
C GLU A 490 -20.02 2.86 -17.49
N ILE A 491 -21.00 3.71 -17.78
CA ILE A 491 -21.53 4.69 -16.84
C ILE A 491 -22.64 4.02 -16.04
N ASN A 492 -22.51 4.03 -14.72
CA ASN A 492 -23.55 3.57 -13.83
C ASN A 492 -24.75 4.52 -13.93
N PRO A 493 -25.95 4.03 -14.32
CA PRO A 493 -27.12 4.87 -14.55
C PRO A 493 -27.64 5.55 -13.28
N LYS A 494 -27.25 5.10 -12.09
CA LYS A 494 -27.71 5.65 -10.80
C LYS A 494 -26.98 6.91 -10.39
N ASN A 495 -25.66 6.97 -10.62
CA ASN A 495 -24.81 8.08 -10.16
C ASN A 495 -24.12 8.81 -11.31
N ASN A 496 -24.32 8.38 -12.56
CA ASN A 496 -23.72 8.94 -13.77
C ASN A 496 -22.18 8.99 -13.74
N GLN A 497 -21.56 8.05 -13.03
CA GLN A 497 -20.10 7.87 -12.97
C GLN A 497 -19.68 6.58 -13.68
N LYS A 498 -18.48 6.57 -14.24
CA LYS A 498 -17.89 5.34 -14.79
C LYS A 498 -17.68 4.31 -13.68
N LYS A 499 -17.82 3.03 -14.02
CA LYS A 499 -17.50 1.93 -13.09
C LYS A 499 -16.03 1.93 -12.68
N ASP A 500 -15.14 2.20 -13.62
CA ASP A 500 -13.73 2.46 -13.37
C ASP A 500 -13.38 3.86 -13.88
N ASN A 501 -12.95 4.72 -12.97
CA ASN A 501 -12.61 6.11 -13.26
C ASN A 501 -11.28 6.28 -14.01
N THR A 502 -10.50 5.20 -14.18
CA THR A 502 -9.24 5.20 -14.94
C THR A 502 -9.42 4.80 -16.41
N TYR A 503 -10.59 4.26 -16.80
CA TYR A 503 -10.84 3.77 -18.17
C TYR A 503 -10.43 4.77 -19.27
N ASP A 504 -10.73 6.05 -19.07
CA ASP A 504 -10.44 7.11 -20.05
C ASP A 504 -8.94 7.34 -20.27
N ASN A 505 -8.11 7.07 -19.25
CA ASN A 505 -6.66 7.13 -19.38
C ASN A 505 -6.08 5.92 -20.12
N TYR A 506 -6.87 4.84 -20.23
CA TYR A 506 -6.42 3.57 -20.78
C TYR A 506 -6.93 3.30 -22.20
N ILE A 507 -8.16 3.67 -22.55
CA ILE A 507 -8.79 3.37 -23.85
C ILE A 507 -7.90 3.75 -25.05
N ASN A 508 -7.15 4.84 -24.91
CA ASN A 508 -6.25 5.37 -25.95
C ASN A 508 -4.97 4.55 -26.13
N LEU A 509 -4.61 3.75 -25.14
CA LEU A 509 -3.43 2.90 -25.15
C LEU A 509 -3.66 1.57 -25.89
N TYR A 510 -4.91 1.11 -25.97
CA TYR A 510 -5.23 -0.15 -26.64
C TYR A 510 -5.12 -0.02 -28.17
N PRO A 511 -4.45 -0.97 -28.83
CA PRO A 511 -4.30 -0.96 -30.29
C PRO A 511 -5.63 -1.29 -30.98
N ASN A 512 -5.80 -0.73 -32.18
CA ASN A 512 -6.94 -1.05 -33.04
C ASN A 512 -6.85 -2.48 -33.59
N GLN A 513 -7.96 -3.22 -33.54
CA GLN A 513 -8.11 -4.55 -34.14
C GLN A 513 -8.53 -4.48 -35.61
N ASP A 514 -8.29 -5.58 -36.33
CA ASP A 514 -8.79 -5.77 -37.69
C ASP A 514 -10.20 -6.37 -37.66
N ILE A 515 -11.17 -5.66 -38.24
CA ILE A 515 -12.55 -6.10 -38.40
C ILE A 515 -12.72 -6.72 -39.78
N VAL A 516 -13.26 -7.94 -39.82
CA VAL A 516 -13.62 -8.61 -41.07
C VAL A 516 -14.86 -7.95 -41.66
N ILE A 517 -14.71 -7.36 -42.85
CA ILE A 517 -15.79 -6.66 -43.57
C ILE A 517 -16.32 -7.45 -44.77
N GLY A 518 -15.76 -8.62 -45.02
CA GLY A 518 -16.21 -9.53 -46.07
C GLY A 518 -15.17 -10.60 -46.38
N PHE A 519 -15.45 -11.41 -47.40
CA PHE A 519 -14.53 -12.43 -47.89
C PHE A 519 -14.30 -12.24 -49.38
N LYS A 520 -13.04 -12.29 -49.80
CA LYS A 520 -12.67 -12.30 -51.22
C LYS A 520 -12.32 -13.72 -51.63
N ASN A 521 -12.97 -14.21 -52.69
CA ASN A 521 -12.57 -15.49 -53.30
C ASN A 521 -11.31 -15.28 -54.14
N LEU A 522 -10.21 -15.93 -53.77
CA LEU A 522 -8.95 -15.98 -54.53
C LEU A 522 -8.80 -17.29 -55.32
N GLY A 523 -9.77 -18.20 -55.24
CA GLY A 523 -9.83 -19.45 -55.97
C GLY A 523 -10.67 -19.36 -57.23
N THR A 524 -10.88 -20.49 -57.90
CA THR A 524 -11.75 -20.59 -59.07
C THR A 524 -13.22 -20.80 -58.65
N GLN A 525 -14.15 -20.82 -59.61
CA GLN A 525 -15.54 -21.18 -59.31
C GLN A 525 -15.69 -22.62 -58.82
N SER A 526 -14.81 -23.53 -59.26
CA SER A 526 -14.82 -24.94 -58.85
C SER A 526 -14.06 -25.21 -57.54
N GLU A 527 -13.11 -24.34 -57.17
CA GLU A 527 -12.32 -24.43 -55.93
C GLU A 527 -12.19 -23.06 -55.26
N PRO A 528 -13.22 -22.59 -54.52
CA PRO A 528 -13.19 -21.28 -53.89
C PRO A 528 -12.21 -21.25 -52.71
N ARG A 529 -11.37 -20.21 -52.66
CA ARG A 529 -10.48 -19.90 -51.53
C ARG A 529 -10.86 -18.54 -50.96
N LEU A 530 -11.70 -18.57 -49.93
CA LEU A 530 -12.15 -17.36 -49.25
C LEU A 530 -11.06 -16.84 -48.32
N VAL A 531 -10.62 -15.61 -48.54
CA VAL A 531 -9.71 -14.89 -47.64
C VAL A 531 -10.46 -13.71 -47.04
N PRO A 532 -10.40 -13.51 -45.71
CA PRO A 532 -11.06 -12.37 -45.08
C PRO A 532 -10.48 -11.06 -45.59
N VAL A 533 -11.36 -10.12 -45.93
CA VAL A 533 -11.01 -8.72 -46.18
C VAL A 533 -11.23 -7.98 -44.87
N THR A 534 -10.21 -7.29 -44.39
CA THR A 534 -10.26 -6.58 -43.12
C THR A 534 -10.06 -5.07 -43.28
N ARG A 535 -10.58 -4.30 -42.33
CA ARG A 535 -10.19 -2.91 -42.08
C ARG A 535 -9.85 -2.73 -40.60
N LYS A 536 -9.14 -1.66 -40.27
CA LYS A 536 -8.98 -1.28 -38.86
C LYS A 536 -10.31 -0.83 -38.27
N GLU A 537 -10.56 -1.21 -37.02
CA GLU A 537 -11.69 -0.70 -36.23
C GLU A 537 -11.59 0.83 -36.08
N THR A 538 -12.75 1.50 -36.02
CA THR A 538 -12.83 2.91 -35.62
C THR A 538 -12.64 3.05 -34.11
N PHE A 539 -12.49 4.30 -33.64
CA PHE A 539 -12.39 4.54 -32.20
C PHE A 539 -13.69 4.14 -31.47
N GLU A 540 -14.85 4.41 -32.06
CA GLU A 540 -16.16 4.08 -31.49
C GLU A 540 -16.35 2.56 -31.38
N GLU A 541 -15.87 1.81 -32.37
CA GLU A 541 -15.88 0.34 -32.34
C GLU A 541 -14.93 -0.21 -31.27
N LYS A 542 -13.74 0.39 -31.14
CA LYS A 542 -12.79 0.05 -30.08
C LYS A 542 -13.39 0.34 -28.69
N ASP A 543 -13.97 1.52 -28.51
CA ASP A 543 -14.61 1.93 -27.27
C ASP A 543 -15.72 0.96 -26.89
N ALA A 544 -16.65 0.66 -27.81
CA ALA A 544 -17.72 -0.31 -27.59
C ALA A 544 -17.18 -1.70 -27.21
N ARG A 545 -16.09 -2.16 -27.84
CA ARG A 545 -15.45 -3.45 -27.56
C ARG A 545 -14.78 -3.50 -26.19
N LEU A 546 -14.15 -2.41 -25.74
CA LEU A 546 -13.41 -2.37 -24.49
C LEU A 546 -14.30 -2.04 -23.29
N ARG A 547 -15.20 -1.06 -23.43
CA ARG A 547 -16.05 -0.62 -22.31
C ARG A 547 -17.01 -1.69 -21.83
N THR A 548 -17.41 -2.63 -22.69
CA THR A 548 -18.32 -3.73 -22.40
C THR A 548 -17.66 -4.92 -21.70
N TYR A 549 -16.32 -4.92 -21.57
CA TYR A 549 -15.63 -5.97 -20.85
C TYR A 549 -15.97 -5.89 -19.36
N VAL A 550 -16.63 -6.92 -18.82
CA VAL A 550 -16.94 -6.99 -17.38
C VAL A 550 -15.72 -7.56 -16.63
N SER A 551 -15.00 -6.68 -15.94
CA SER A 551 -13.83 -7.05 -15.14
C SER A 551 -14.21 -7.93 -13.96
N GLN A 552 -13.33 -8.86 -13.63
CA GLN A 552 -13.40 -9.61 -12.38
C GLN A 552 -12.95 -8.71 -11.23
N PRO A 553 -13.76 -8.55 -10.16
CA PRO A 553 -13.32 -7.89 -8.95
C PRO A 553 -12.00 -8.46 -8.46
N THR A 554 -11.10 -7.55 -8.12
CA THR A 554 -9.71 -7.88 -7.81
C THR A 554 -9.49 -8.05 -6.32
N ASP A 555 -10.40 -7.48 -5.53
CA ASP A 555 -10.35 -7.30 -4.07
C ASP A 555 -9.03 -6.72 -3.54
N HIS A 556 -8.21 -6.12 -4.42
CA HIS A 556 -6.84 -5.74 -4.11
C HIS A 556 -6.74 -4.54 -3.16
N SER A 557 -7.58 -3.52 -3.33
CA SER A 557 -7.62 -2.33 -2.47
C SER A 557 -8.64 -2.44 -1.34
N THR A 558 -9.24 -3.62 -1.13
CA THR A 558 -10.30 -3.81 -0.11
C THR A 558 -9.80 -3.54 1.30
N LEU A 559 -8.60 -4.04 1.66
CA LEU A 559 -8.01 -3.84 2.99
C LEU A 559 -7.98 -2.35 3.40
N PRO A 560 -7.25 -1.45 2.69
CA PRO A 560 -7.18 -0.04 3.08
C PRO A 560 -8.49 0.75 2.90
N MET A 561 -9.42 0.26 2.07
CA MET A 561 -10.71 0.92 1.85
C MET A 561 -11.80 0.45 2.82
N ARG A 562 -11.54 -0.61 3.60
CA ARG A 562 -12.54 -1.22 4.46
C ARG A 562 -12.66 -0.45 5.77
N ALA A 563 -13.77 0.26 5.93
CA ALA A 563 -14.00 1.18 7.05
C ALA A 563 -13.88 0.52 8.43
N ASP A 564 -14.59 -0.60 8.63
CA ASP A 564 -14.60 -1.34 9.91
C ASP A 564 -13.21 -1.92 10.25
N PHE A 565 -12.47 -2.41 9.25
CA PHE A 565 -11.09 -2.87 9.44
C PHE A 565 -10.14 -1.75 9.87
N MET A 566 -10.19 -0.60 9.20
CA MET A 566 -9.32 0.53 9.52
C MET A 566 -9.59 1.08 10.93
N SER A 567 -10.86 1.23 11.33
CA SER A 567 -11.22 1.80 12.63
C SER A 567 -11.12 0.81 13.78
N GLN A 568 -11.43 -0.47 13.58
CA GLN A 568 -11.49 -1.46 14.67
C GLN A 568 -10.23 -2.32 14.82
N VAL A 569 -9.45 -2.49 13.74
CA VAL A 569 -8.26 -3.35 13.76
C VAL A 569 -6.98 -2.53 13.62
N VAL A 570 -6.84 -1.79 12.50
CA VAL A 570 -5.59 -1.07 12.21
C VAL A 570 -5.31 -0.01 13.26
N ALA A 571 -6.32 0.76 13.69
CA ALA A 571 -6.18 1.78 14.74
C ALA A 571 -5.63 1.24 16.07
N TYR A 572 -5.88 -0.03 16.41
CA TYR A 572 -5.39 -0.69 17.63
C TYR A 572 -4.03 -1.36 17.47
N ASP A 573 -3.61 -1.66 16.24
CA ASP A 573 -2.27 -2.17 15.95
C ASP A 573 -1.24 -1.04 15.80
N LEU A 574 -1.66 0.21 15.57
CA LEU A 574 -0.76 1.36 15.53
C LEU A 574 0.00 1.55 16.85
N PRO A 575 1.29 1.92 16.84
CA PRO A 575 1.96 2.44 18.02
C PRO A 575 1.45 3.84 18.34
N ILE A 576 1.35 4.13 19.65
CA ILE A 576 0.98 5.45 20.17
C ILE A 576 2.16 5.95 21.00
N GLY A 577 2.59 7.19 20.82
CA GLY A 577 3.67 7.77 21.61
C GLY A 577 3.78 9.28 21.47
N TYR A 578 4.96 9.84 21.75
CA TYR A 578 5.20 11.28 21.65
C TYR A 578 5.03 11.79 20.22
N CYS A 579 4.64 13.05 20.06
CA CYS A 579 4.52 13.70 18.75
C CYS A 579 4.69 15.22 18.91
N ASP A 580 5.89 15.65 19.32
CA ASP A 580 6.24 17.06 19.51
C ASP A 580 6.11 17.85 18.19
N ALA A 581 6.28 17.18 17.03
CA ALA A 581 6.07 17.78 15.71
C ALA A 581 4.67 18.39 15.53
N THR A 582 3.67 17.93 16.29
CA THR A 582 2.32 18.52 16.23
C THR A 582 2.25 19.99 16.69
N TRP A 583 3.26 20.47 17.39
CA TRP A 583 3.35 21.87 17.85
C TRP A 583 4.27 22.72 16.97
N ASP A 584 4.67 22.20 15.81
CA ASP A 584 5.41 22.95 14.80
C ASP A 584 4.68 22.88 13.46
N LYS A 585 3.83 23.88 13.25
CA LYS A 585 2.95 23.98 12.09
C LYS A 585 3.73 24.07 10.78
N GLU A 586 4.77 24.89 10.74
CA GLU A 586 5.65 25.04 9.57
C GLU A 586 6.28 23.70 9.19
N PHE A 587 6.79 22.95 10.18
CA PHE A 587 7.40 21.65 9.94
C PHE A 587 6.41 20.62 9.41
N MET A 588 5.22 20.53 10.00
CA MET A 588 4.18 19.61 9.52
C MET A 588 3.71 19.97 8.11
N ALA A 589 3.59 21.26 7.79
CA ALA A 589 3.28 21.71 6.44
C ALA A 589 4.38 21.35 5.44
N ASP A 590 5.65 21.50 5.83
CA ASP A 590 6.81 21.12 5.03
C ASP A 590 6.87 19.60 4.75
N LEU A 591 6.62 18.77 5.77
CA LEU A 591 6.52 17.31 5.59
C LEU A 591 5.41 16.94 4.61
N ARG A 592 4.23 17.58 4.70
CA ARG A 592 3.12 17.35 3.78
C ARG A 592 3.46 17.77 2.34
N ARG A 593 4.17 18.88 2.13
CA ARG A 593 4.68 19.28 0.81
C ARG A 593 5.64 18.25 0.25
N LYS A 594 6.65 17.87 1.03
CA LYS A 594 7.67 16.88 0.63
C LYS A 594 7.09 15.49 0.36
N ALA A 595 6.00 15.11 1.04
CA ALA A 595 5.32 13.85 0.83
C ALA A 595 4.61 13.77 -0.52
N ASP A 596 4.17 14.88 -1.09
CA ASP A 596 3.54 14.93 -2.41
C ASP A 596 4.47 15.49 -3.49
N TRP A 597 5.06 14.58 -4.27
CA TRP A 597 6.02 14.92 -5.33
C TRP A 597 5.49 15.87 -6.41
N VAL A 598 4.17 16.00 -6.56
CA VAL A 598 3.59 16.88 -7.60
C VAL A 598 3.45 18.34 -7.16
N GLN A 599 3.75 18.65 -5.90
CA GLN A 599 3.73 20.02 -5.36
C GLN A 599 4.86 20.90 -5.94
N GLY A 600 5.84 20.29 -6.60
CA GLY A 600 6.90 20.98 -7.34
C GLY A 600 8.21 21.12 -6.58
N GLU A 601 8.32 20.58 -5.36
CA GLU A 601 9.57 20.51 -4.61
C GLU A 601 10.51 19.40 -5.10
N ASP A 602 9.98 18.37 -5.77
CA ASP A 602 10.77 17.27 -6.33
C ASP A 602 11.17 17.57 -7.79
N PRO A 603 12.47 17.82 -8.09
CA PRO A 603 12.94 18.08 -9.45
C PRO A 603 12.67 16.92 -10.43
N TYR A 604 12.49 15.70 -9.91
CA TYR A 604 12.16 14.52 -10.71
C TYR A 604 10.85 14.71 -11.50
N LEU A 605 9.86 15.40 -10.92
CA LEU A 605 8.57 15.64 -11.59
C LEU A 605 8.75 16.32 -12.95
N PHE A 606 9.66 17.30 -13.03
CA PHE A 606 9.87 18.10 -14.25
C PHE A 606 10.95 17.53 -15.17
N SER A 607 11.97 16.89 -14.61
CA SER A 607 13.07 16.32 -15.38
C SER A 607 12.75 14.94 -15.95
N GLY A 608 11.93 14.14 -15.26
CA GLY A 608 11.76 12.72 -15.52
C GLY A 608 13.01 11.88 -15.22
N ILE A 609 14.02 12.48 -14.56
CA ILE A 609 15.28 11.81 -14.21
C ILE A 609 15.29 11.59 -12.69
N PRO A 610 15.15 10.34 -12.22
CA PRO A 610 15.17 10.05 -10.79
C PRO A 610 16.58 10.22 -10.22
N ASP A 611 16.67 10.53 -8.92
CA ASP A 611 17.96 10.63 -8.24
C ASP A 611 18.69 9.28 -8.24
N LYS A 612 20.01 9.35 -8.27
CA LYS A 612 20.85 8.16 -8.15
C LYS A 612 20.92 7.72 -6.69
N VAL A 613 20.02 6.83 -6.32
CA VAL A 613 19.96 6.22 -4.98
C VAL A 613 20.80 4.94 -4.96
N PRO A 614 21.83 4.82 -4.10
CA PRO A 614 22.57 3.57 -3.94
C PRO A 614 21.66 2.50 -3.33
N GLU A 615 21.79 1.25 -3.78
CA GLU A 615 21.07 0.13 -3.19
C GLU A 615 21.69 -0.23 -1.83
N PRO A 616 20.91 -0.30 -0.74
CA PRO A 616 21.40 -0.70 0.57
C PRO A 616 21.90 -2.15 0.61
N ASP A 617 23.01 -2.39 1.30
CA ASP A 617 23.55 -3.75 1.54
C ASP A 617 22.59 -4.67 2.31
N LEU A 618 21.56 -4.09 2.95
CA LEU A 618 20.50 -4.82 3.64
C LEU A 618 19.63 -5.67 2.69
N ILE A 619 19.63 -5.34 1.40
CA ILE A 619 18.87 -6.05 0.37
C ILE A 619 19.77 -7.12 -0.27
N SER A 620 19.38 -8.39 -0.15
CA SER A 620 20.15 -9.49 -0.74
C SER A 620 20.06 -9.47 -2.26
N ARG A 621 21.20 -9.80 -2.89
CA ARG A 621 21.35 -10.01 -4.33
C ARG A 621 21.55 -11.48 -4.69
N ASP A 622 21.40 -12.39 -3.73
CA ASP A 622 21.68 -13.80 -3.92
C ASP A 622 20.66 -14.40 -4.89
N THR A 623 21.12 -14.77 -6.10
CA THR A 623 20.23 -15.28 -7.14
C THR A 623 19.98 -16.78 -6.97
N VAL A 624 18.94 -17.29 -7.63
CA VAL A 624 18.68 -18.75 -7.70
C VAL A 624 19.88 -19.52 -8.27
N VAL A 625 20.64 -18.89 -9.19
CA VAL A 625 21.85 -19.49 -9.78
C VAL A 625 22.96 -19.57 -8.73
N ASP A 626 23.12 -18.55 -7.89
CA ASP A 626 24.14 -18.54 -6.82
C ASP A 626 23.86 -19.60 -5.76
N GLU A 627 22.59 -19.76 -5.38
CA GLU A 627 22.14 -20.81 -4.45
C GLU A 627 22.41 -22.20 -5.03
N PHE A 628 22.00 -22.45 -6.28
CA PHE A 628 22.26 -23.71 -6.97
C PHE A 628 23.76 -24.05 -7.04
N ASN A 629 24.60 -23.08 -7.41
CA ASN A 629 26.04 -23.24 -7.46
C ASN A 629 26.64 -23.53 -6.08
N THR A 630 26.10 -22.92 -5.02
CA THR A 630 26.54 -23.12 -3.63
C THR A 630 26.20 -24.52 -3.14
N GLU A 631 24.98 -25.00 -3.39
CA GLU A 631 24.56 -26.37 -3.06
C GLU A 631 25.38 -27.42 -3.82
N GLN A 632 25.69 -27.17 -5.10
CA GLN A 632 26.57 -28.04 -5.87
C GLN A 632 27.99 -28.13 -5.29
N ARG A 633 28.52 -27.05 -4.70
CA ARG A 633 29.83 -27.06 -4.02
C ARG A 633 29.80 -27.79 -2.67
N LYS A 634 28.64 -27.89 -2.01
CA LYS A 634 28.48 -28.64 -0.74
C LYS A 634 28.39 -30.17 -0.95
N LEU A 635 27.89 -30.62 -2.10
CA LEU A 635 27.73 -32.06 -2.42
C LEU A 635 29.03 -32.90 -2.36
N PRO A 636 30.20 -32.43 -2.83
CA PRO A 636 31.48 -33.12 -2.65
C PRO A 636 31.91 -33.21 -1.18
N ALA A 637 31.67 -32.18 -0.37
CA ALA A 637 32.05 -32.16 1.05
C ALA A 637 31.26 -33.20 1.87
N TYR A 638 29.96 -33.37 1.58
CA TYR A 638 29.12 -34.39 2.21
C TYR A 638 29.54 -35.83 1.87
N ARG A 639 30.06 -36.06 0.65
CA ARG A 639 30.56 -37.37 0.21
C ARG A 639 31.92 -37.75 0.82
N VAL A 640 32.69 -36.79 1.31
CA VAL A 640 33.95 -37.03 2.03
C VAL A 640 33.69 -37.36 3.50
N VAL A 641 32.70 -36.73 4.13
CA VAL A 641 32.31 -37.00 5.54
C VAL A 641 31.60 -38.35 5.69
N ASN A 642 30.78 -38.78 4.72
CA ASN A 642 30.12 -40.09 4.75
C ASN A 642 30.99 -41.26 4.21
N LYS A 643 32.25 -41.01 3.90
CA LYS A 643 33.25 -42.03 3.53
C LYS A 643 34.35 -42.20 4.60
N ALA A 644 34.27 -41.49 5.73
CA ALA A 644 35.21 -41.58 6.84
C ALA A 644 34.70 -42.55 7.92
#